data_AF-A0A1G8T5F8-F1
#
_entry.id   AF-A0A1G8T5F8-F1
#
_cell.length_a   1.000
_cell.length_b   1.000
_cell.length_c   1.000
_cell.angle_alpha   90.00
_cell.angle_beta   90.00
_cell.angle_gamma   90.00
#
_symmetry.space_group_name_H-M   'P 1'
#
loop_
_entity.id
_entity.type
_entity.pdbx_description
1 polymer ?
#
loop_
_entity_poly.entity_id
_entity_poly.type
_entity_poly.pdbx_seq_one_letter_code
_entity_poly.pdbx_strand_id
1 'polypeptide(L)'
;MANAFIDKSFGTLQKVGKALMLPVSVLPVAGILLGVGASIAGSDSLAPWLITVGEIMEASGGAVFGILPLIFAIGVVVGFTDNDGVAAMSATVGYFVLTAALGVMGLLSIQLFAPVEPISFQNQSAYVEYDVGRERFVCLDPDGRTLEKIRIADLQEEIVTCGDISIPFTLQDGVAHLSTGEGAMQPFPAAQSRAEIKQIFGFESIDTGVFGGILIGLVAASMFNRFFRMKLPPYLGFFAGKRFVPIATSFAAIALAAVLAVIWPPIGAMIRDFGDWAAYGNPAMAVTTYGVVERALIPFGLHHIWNVPFFFEVGSYTTDSGDVVHGVINRYFAGDYEAGILGGAFIFKMFGLPAAAFAIIHTARPENRARVSGIMISAALTSFLTGITEPLEFAFLFVAPLLYAVHAVLAGLAQLITFLLGARLGFSFSHGFIDFALFWVTNIKPWVILILGPIFAAVYYLTFRTLIVKFDLKTPGRETEDAGPAMAGVASADQMSKELVLAFGGRSNIAGLDACITRLRIEVNDVTKANQDKLKALGAAGVVQVGNNLQAIFGPQSEGLMTDMKDYLRTAGDEAELPEGSAAPKVVYKPDAAKPRVADPHAAEKAQAILAALGGAGNVQVAESCAETRLRVTLADDAKLDTAALADAGVRGIQRFEDGVMHLLVGLNADQYAGELRGAMAS
;
A
#
# COMPACT_ATOMS: atom_id res chain seq x y z
N MET A 1 0.91 -17.02 -21.20
CA MET A 1 -0.08 -15.95 -20.93
C MET A 1 -0.36 -15.76 -19.44
N ALA A 2 -0.54 -16.83 -18.64
CA ALA A 2 -0.80 -16.72 -17.20
C ALA A 2 0.28 -15.94 -16.41
N ASN A 3 1.58 -16.22 -16.64
CA ASN A 3 2.66 -15.53 -15.92
C ASN A 3 2.73 -14.02 -16.23
N ALA A 4 2.53 -13.61 -17.48
CA ALA A 4 2.52 -12.20 -17.85
C ALA A 4 1.32 -11.42 -17.27
N PHE A 5 0.18 -12.10 -17.08
CA PHE A 5 -0.99 -11.53 -16.41
C PHE A 5 -0.75 -11.40 -14.90
N ILE A 6 -0.10 -12.39 -14.28
CA ILE A 6 0.26 -12.38 -12.86
C ILE A 6 1.29 -11.27 -12.58
N ASP A 7 2.34 -11.15 -13.39
CA ASP A 7 3.38 -10.13 -13.21
C ASP A 7 2.83 -8.70 -13.38
N LYS A 8 1.96 -8.50 -14.38
CA LYS A 8 1.29 -7.20 -14.60
C LYS A 8 0.31 -6.86 -13.47
N SER A 9 -0.43 -7.85 -12.98
CA SER A 9 -1.36 -7.69 -11.86
C SER A 9 -0.61 -7.38 -10.56
N PHE A 10 0.51 -8.05 -10.30
CA PHE A 10 1.36 -7.82 -9.14
C PHE A 10 1.99 -6.42 -9.16
N GLY A 11 2.57 -6.00 -10.28
CA GLY A 11 3.11 -4.64 -10.42
C GLY A 11 2.05 -3.55 -10.26
N THR A 12 0.80 -3.85 -10.64
CA THR A 12 -0.33 -2.93 -10.43
C THR A 12 -0.73 -2.87 -8.96
N LEU A 13 -0.82 -4.02 -8.27
CA LEU A 13 -1.10 -4.09 -6.83
C LEU A 13 -0.04 -3.33 -6.00
N GLN A 14 1.24 -3.47 -6.36
CA GLN A 14 2.32 -2.74 -5.70
C GLN A 14 2.21 -1.22 -5.89
N LYS A 15 1.82 -0.76 -7.09
CA LYS A 15 1.54 0.66 -7.35
C LYS A 15 0.36 1.17 -6.53
N VAL A 16 -0.71 0.38 -6.39
CA VAL A 16 -1.83 0.69 -5.50
C VAL A 16 -1.33 0.85 -4.06
N GLY A 17 -0.57 -0.11 -3.53
CA GLY A 17 0.00 -0.02 -2.18
C GLY A 17 0.84 1.25 -1.96
N LYS A 18 1.72 1.60 -2.92
CA LYS A 18 2.53 2.83 -2.85
C LYS A 18 1.65 4.10 -2.88
N ALA A 19 0.65 4.14 -3.76
CA ALA A 19 -0.30 5.23 -3.87
C ALA A 19 -1.09 5.48 -2.58
N LEU A 20 -1.42 4.42 -1.85
CA LEU A 20 -2.16 4.51 -0.57
C LEU A 20 -1.26 4.90 0.62
N MET A 21 0.06 4.76 0.50
CA MET A 21 0.99 5.06 1.60
C MET A 21 1.12 6.55 1.91
N LEU A 22 1.10 7.40 0.88
CA LEU A 22 1.24 8.85 1.04
C LEU A 22 0.12 9.44 1.92
N PRO A 23 -1.18 9.17 1.66
CA PRO A 23 -2.27 9.54 2.56
C PRO A 23 -2.11 8.98 3.98
N VAL A 24 -1.66 7.74 4.12
CA VAL A 24 -1.53 7.10 5.43
C VAL A 24 -0.43 7.74 6.28
N SER A 25 0.62 8.28 5.66
CA SER A 25 1.74 8.91 6.37
C SER A 25 1.38 10.18 7.15
N VAL A 26 0.24 10.82 6.87
CA VAL A 26 -0.21 12.00 7.64
C VAL A 26 -1.04 11.66 8.88
N LEU A 27 -1.54 10.41 8.98
CA LEU A 27 -2.34 9.94 10.10
C LEU A 27 -1.64 9.99 11.47
N PRO A 28 -0.33 9.69 11.62
CA PRO A 28 0.33 9.79 12.92
C PRO A 28 0.30 11.21 13.48
N VAL A 29 0.60 12.21 12.66
CA VAL A 29 0.56 13.61 13.11
C VAL A 29 -0.88 14.00 13.44
N ALA A 30 -1.85 13.63 12.61
CA ALA A 30 -3.26 13.90 12.85
C ALA A 30 -3.76 13.32 14.17
N GLY A 31 -3.49 12.05 14.44
CA GLY A 31 -3.97 11.40 15.65
C GLY A 31 -3.16 11.77 16.91
N ILE A 32 -1.89 12.16 16.80
CA ILE A 32 -1.17 12.79 17.92
C ILE A 32 -1.81 14.14 18.27
N LEU A 33 -2.05 14.98 17.26
CA LEU A 33 -2.70 16.28 17.47
C LEU A 33 -4.10 16.11 18.07
N LEU A 34 -4.90 15.18 17.52
CA LEU A 34 -6.24 14.89 18.01
C LEU A 34 -6.21 14.34 19.45
N GLY A 35 -5.45 13.29 19.68
CA GLY A 35 -5.45 12.57 20.96
C GLY A 35 -4.80 13.36 22.11
N VAL A 36 -3.64 13.97 21.87
CA VAL A 36 -3.00 14.84 22.88
C VAL A 36 -3.82 16.12 23.07
N GLY A 37 -4.35 16.68 21.98
CA GLY A 37 -5.23 17.85 22.01
C GLY A 37 -6.45 17.62 22.90
N ALA A 38 -7.22 16.57 22.63
CA ALA A 38 -8.41 16.21 23.40
C ALA A 38 -8.09 15.96 24.89
N SER A 39 -6.98 15.29 25.20
CA SER A 39 -6.56 15.06 26.59
C SER A 39 -6.21 16.35 27.34
N ILE A 40 -5.67 17.37 26.65
CA ILE A 40 -5.35 18.67 27.25
C ILE A 40 -6.61 19.54 27.33
N ALA A 41 -7.45 19.52 26.29
CA ALA A 41 -8.69 20.28 26.18
C ALA A 41 -9.70 19.85 27.26
N GLY A 42 -9.84 18.55 27.50
CA GLY A 42 -10.76 18.00 28.51
C GLY A 42 -10.28 18.07 29.96
N SER A 43 -9.15 18.74 30.26
CA SER A 43 -8.60 18.78 31.62
C SER A 43 -9.02 20.02 32.41
N ASP A 44 -9.81 19.82 33.47
CA ASP A 44 -10.21 20.88 34.42
C ASP A 44 -9.06 21.44 35.28
N SER A 45 -7.92 20.74 35.34
CA SER A 45 -6.80 21.05 36.24
C SER A 45 -5.69 21.90 35.62
N LEU A 46 -5.73 22.14 34.31
CA LEU A 46 -4.70 22.86 33.58
C LEU A 46 -5.02 24.35 33.50
N ALA A 47 -3.99 25.17 33.27
CA ALA A 47 -4.19 26.59 33.05
C ALA A 47 -5.05 26.83 31.80
N PRO A 48 -5.96 27.84 31.77
CA PRO A 48 -6.87 28.05 30.65
C PRO A 48 -6.18 28.17 29.29
N TRP A 49 -4.99 28.78 29.23
CA TRP A 49 -4.24 28.89 27.99
C TRP A 49 -3.72 27.54 27.45
N LEU A 50 -3.45 26.57 28.32
CA LEU A 50 -3.09 25.21 27.92
C LEU A 50 -4.30 24.47 27.37
N ILE A 51 -5.47 24.63 27.99
CA ILE A 51 -6.73 24.06 27.51
C ILE A 51 -7.00 24.53 26.07
N THR A 52 -6.89 25.83 25.82
CA THR A 52 -7.04 26.39 24.46
C THR A 52 -6.01 25.85 23.47
N VAL A 53 -4.76 25.60 23.90
CA VAL A 53 -3.78 24.91 23.04
C VAL A 53 -4.23 23.49 22.72
N GLY A 54 -4.79 22.78 23.70
CA GLY A 54 -5.43 21.48 23.51
C GLY A 54 -6.53 21.51 22.45
N GLU A 55 -7.47 22.45 22.57
CA GLU A 55 -8.58 22.65 21.60
C GLU A 55 -8.05 22.93 20.18
N ILE A 56 -7.01 23.77 20.06
CA ILE A 56 -6.36 24.06 18.77
C ILE A 56 -5.75 22.78 18.17
N MET A 57 -5.05 21.99 18.98
CA MET A 57 -4.45 20.73 18.55
C MET A 57 -5.52 19.72 18.13
N GLU A 58 -6.58 19.58 18.94
CA GLU A 58 -7.69 18.67 18.70
C GLU A 58 -8.38 19.00 17.37
N ALA A 59 -8.76 20.26 17.17
CA ALA A 59 -9.36 20.73 15.93
C ALA A 59 -8.45 20.53 14.71
N SER A 60 -7.14 20.76 14.87
CA SER A 60 -6.16 20.55 13.80
C SER A 60 -6.04 19.07 13.39
N GLY A 61 -6.02 18.16 14.37
CA GLY A 61 -6.01 16.72 14.12
C GLY A 61 -7.30 16.24 13.46
N GLY A 62 -8.45 16.67 14.00
CA GLY A 62 -9.78 16.35 13.46
C GLY A 62 -9.96 16.82 12.02
N ALA A 63 -9.42 17.99 11.66
CA ALA A 63 -9.47 18.51 10.30
C ALA A 63 -8.80 17.56 9.28
N VAL A 64 -7.69 16.90 9.64
CA VAL A 64 -7.01 15.94 8.75
C VAL A 64 -7.87 14.69 8.53
N PHE A 65 -8.50 14.16 9.58
CA PHE A 65 -9.44 13.03 9.46
C PHE A 65 -10.67 13.41 8.64
N GLY A 66 -11.20 14.63 8.82
CA GLY A 66 -12.37 15.13 8.08
C GLY A 66 -12.15 15.24 6.57
N ILE A 67 -10.90 15.40 6.11
CA ILE A 67 -10.55 15.46 4.68
C ILE A 67 -9.94 14.16 4.14
N LEU A 68 -9.96 13.07 4.91
CA LEU A 68 -9.25 11.83 4.57
C LEU A 68 -9.61 11.27 3.18
N PRO A 69 -10.88 11.20 2.75
CA PRO A 69 -11.23 10.77 1.39
C PRO A 69 -10.55 11.59 0.29
N LEU A 70 -10.45 12.91 0.47
CA LEU A 70 -9.80 13.80 -0.47
C LEU A 70 -8.27 13.57 -0.50
N ILE A 71 -7.65 13.37 0.66
CA ILE A 71 -6.22 13.01 0.74
C ILE A 71 -5.97 11.72 -0.04
N PHE A 72 -6.84 10.71 0.10
CA PHE A 72 -6.73 9.47 -0.67
C PHE A 72 -6.91 9.69 -2.18
N ALA A 73 -7.86 10.53 -2.61
CA ALA A 73 -8.01 10.88 -4.03
C ALA A 73 -6.72 11.47 -4.61
N ILE A 74 -6.11 12.41 -3.88
CA ILE A 74 -4.85 13.06 -4.28
C ILE A 74 -3.69 12.05 -4.27
N GLY A 75 -3.53 11.28 -3.20
CA GLY A 75 -2.45 10.29 -3.07
C GLY A 75 -2.49 9.23 -4.16
N VAL A 76 -3.70 8.75 -4.48
CA VAL A 76 -3.90 7.78 -5.56
C VAL A 76 -3.52 8.36 -6.90
N VAL A 77 -4.00 9.56 -7.26
CA VAL A 77 -3.63 10.12 -8.57
C VAL A 77 -2.13 10.38 -8.68
N VAL A 78 -1.53 10.97 -7.65
CA VAL A 78 -0.09 11.28 -7.57
C VAL A 78 0.77 10.02 -7.76
N GLY A 79 0.40 8.93 -7.08
CA GLY A 79 1.10 7.65 -7.19
C GLY A 79 1.00 6.97 -8.57
N PHE A 80 0.02 7.34 -9.39
CA PHE A 80 -0.21 6.79 -10.73
C PHE A 80 0.16 7.72 -11.89
N THR A 81 0.59 8.95 -11.59
CA THR A 81 0.90 9.98 -12.59
C THR A 81 2.26 10.64 -12.37
N ASP A 82 3.24 9.88 -11.86
CA ASP A 82 4.62 10.34 -11.65
C ASP A 82 4.70 11.67 -10.88
N ASN A 83 3.87 11.81 -9.84
CA ASN A 83 3.76 13.00 -8.98
C ASN A 83 3.37 14.31 -9.69
N ASP A 84 2.60 14.23 -10.79
CA ASP A 84 2.14 15.44 -11.51
C ASP A 84 1.09 16.26 -10.75
N GLY A 85 1.36 17.56 -10.55
CA GLY A 85 0.47 18.46 -9.83
C GLY A 85 -0.88 18.75 -10.52
N VAL A 86 -0.96 18.69 -11.85
CA VAL A 86 -2.24 18.89 -12.56
C VAL A 86 -3.14 17.67 -12.38
N ALA A 87 -2.54 16.48 -12.25
CA ALA A 87 -3.28 15.27 -11.95
C ALA A 87 -3.89 15.34 -10.54
N ALA A 88 -3.13 15.80 -9.54
CA ALA A 88 -3.63 16.08 -8.19
C ALA A 88 -4.82 17.05 -8.20
N MET A 89 -4.69 18.18 -8.92
CA MET A 89 -5.79 19.15 -9.07
C MET A 89 -7.03 18.53 -9.73
N SER A 90 -6.83 17.64 -10.71
CA SER A 90 -7.92 16.96 -11.40
C SER A 90 -8.69 16.01 -10.46
N ALA A 91 -7.99 15.29 -9.57
CA ALA A 91 -8.62 14.46 -8.56
C ALA A 91 -9.40 15.28 -7.54
N THR A 92 -8.87 16.42 -7.09
CA THR A 92 -9.58 17.34 -6.20
C THR A 92 -10.89 17.82 -6.81
N VAL A 93 -10.84 18.36 -8.05
CA VAL A 93 -12.05 18.81 -8.76
C VAL A 93 -13.01 17.65 -8.98
N GLY A 94 -12.52 16.50 -9.41
CA GLY A 94 -13.31 15.28 -9.60
C GLY A 94 -14.01 14.84 -8.32
N TYR A 95 -13.35 14.91 -7.16
CA TYR A 95 -13.92 14.53 -5.87
C TYR A 95 -15.12 15.43 -5.50
N PHE A 96 -14.98 16.75 -5.60
CA PHE A 96 -16.10 17.66 -5.32
C PHE A 96 -17.27 17.48 -6.30
N VAL A 97 -16.98 17.24 -7.58
CA VAL A 97 -18.04 16.96 -8.57
C VAL A 97 -18.74 15.63 -8.28
N LEU A 98 -17.98 14.60 -7.92
CA LEU A 98 -18.52 13.29 -7.51
C LEU A 98 -19.46 13.44 -6.31
N THR A 99 -19.00 14.10 -5.24
CA THR A 99 -19.76 14.32 -4.01
C THR A 99 -21.05 15.08 -4.27
N ALA A 100 -20.98 16.21 -4.99
CA ALA A 100 -22.17 16.99 -5.32
C ALA A 100 -23.18 16.21 -6.18
N ALA A 101 -22.70 15.44 -7.17
CA ALA A 101 -23.57 14.62 -8.01
C ALA A 101 -24.22 13.46 -7.23
N LEU A 102 -23.47 12.82 -6.33
CA LEU A 102 -23.99 11.76 -5.47
C LEU A 102 -25.09 12.25 -4.53
N GLY A 103 -25.02 13.48 -4.03
CA GLY A 103 -26.08 14.09 -3.22
C GLY A 103 -27.42 14.14 -3.93
N VAL A 104 -27.42 14.80 -5.10
CA VAL A 104 -28.62 14.97 -5.90
C VAL A 104 -29.20 13.61 -6.32
N MET A 105 -28.34 12.69 -6.78
CA MET A 105 -28.78 11.36 -7.22
C MET A 105 -29.22 10.48 -6.06
N GLY A 106 -28.63 10.62 -4.87
CA GLY A 106 -29.00 9.88 -3.67
C GLY A 106 -30.35 10.28 -3.10
N LEU A 107 -30.63 11.59 -3.04
CA LEU A 107 -31.96 12.06 -2.63
C LEU A 107 -33.04 11.64 -3.64
N LEU A 108 -32.73 11.74 -4.93
CA LEU A 108 -33.64 11.25 -5.97
C LEU A 108 -33.89 9.74 -5.84
N SER A 109 -32.86 8.94 -5.52
CA SER A 109 -33.03 7.49 -5.37
C SER A 109 -33.87 7.13 -4.14
N ILE A 110 -33.73 7.85 -3.03
CA ILE A 110 -34.60 7.71 -1.85
C ILE A 110 -36.06 7.97 -2.26
N GLN A 111 -36.34 9.09 -2.92
CA GLN A 111 -37.71 9.45 -3.32
C GLN A 111 -38.34 8.43 -4.28
N LEU A 112 -37.55 7.83 -5.18
CA LEU A 112 -38.05 6.90 -6.19
C LEU A 112 -38.23 5.47 -5.68
N PHE A 113 -37.34 5.00 -4.82
CA PHE A 113 -37.26 3.58 -4.45
C PHE A 113 -37.55 3.29 -2.99
N ALA A 114 -37.41 4.30 -2.12
CA ALA A 114 -37.56 4.14 -0.69
C ALA A 114 -38.21 5.38 -0.04
N PRO A 115 -39.43 5.77 -0.41
CA PRO A 115 -40.09 6.93 0.17
C PRO A 115 -40.29 6.73 1.69
N VAL A 116 -40.32 7.84 2.43
CA VAL A 116 -40.54 7.80 3.88
C VAL A 116 -42.01 7.98 4.19
N GLU A 117 -42.54 7.13 5.07
CA GLU A 117 -43.91 7.21 5.54
C GLU A 117 -43.95 7.88 6.93
N PRO A 118 -44.69 8.98 7.11
CA PRO A 118 -44.83 9.61 8.41
C PRO A 118 -45.76 8.81 9.32
N ILE A 119 -45.40 8.71 10.61
CA ILE A 119 -46.31 8.29 11.67
C ILE A 119 -46.91 9.53 12.33
N SER A 120 -48.22 9.49 12.61
CA SER A 120 -48.92 10.58 13.29
C SER A 120 -48.94 10.31 14.79
N PHE A 121 -48.30 11.18 15.57
CA PHE A 121 -48.31 11.13 17.02
C PHE A 121 -48.57 12.53 17.59
N GLN A 122 -49.60 12.67 18.45
CA GLN A 122 -49.98 13.96 19.05
C GLN A 122 -50.14 15.12 18.04
N ASN A 123 -50.78 14.87 16.89
CA ASN A 123 -50.90 15.82 15.76
C ASN A 123 -49.58 16.29 15.14
N GLN A 124 -48.47 15.62 15.42
CA GLN A 124 -47.18 15.83 14.77
C GLN A 124 -46.88 14.64 13.84
N SER A 125 -46.23 14.93 12.71
CA SER A 125 -45.69 13.91 11.82
C SER A 125 -44.27 13.59 12.25
N ALA A 126 -44.01 12.35 12.64
CA ALA A 126 -42.68 11.86 12.90
C ALA A 126 -42.26 10.87 11.81
N TYR A 127 -41.00 10.91 11.40
CA TYR A 127 -40.46 10.04 10.36
C TYR A 127 -39.54 9.04 11.04
N VAL A 128 -40.12 7.95 11.52
CA VAL A 128 -39.40 6.95 12.33
C VAL A 128 -39.72 5.58 11.79
N GLU A 129 -38.68 4.83 11.48
CA GLU A 129 -38.80 3.45 11.02
C GLU A 129 -38.17 2.48 12.01
N TYR A 130 -38.60 1.22 11.97
CA TYR A 130 -38.09 0.17 12.82
C TYR A 130 -37.46 -0.97 12.01
N ASP A 131 -36.20 -1.28 12.33
CA ASP A 131 -35.44 -2.38 11.76
C ASP A 131 -35.52 -3.59 12.69
N VAL A 132 -36.45 -4.51 12.39
CA VAL A 132 -36.68 -5.74 13.17
C VAL A 132 -35.42 -6.61 13.23
N GLY A 133 -34.64 -6.67 12.15
CA GLY A 133 -33.47 -7.54 12.09
C GLY A 133 -32.29 -7.04 12.92
N ARG A 134 -32.23 -5.72 13.18
CA ARG A 134 -31.16 -5.06 13.95
C ARG A 134 -31.64 -4.47 15.27
N GLU A 135 -32.90 -4.70 15.63
CA GLU A 135 -33.55 -4.21 16.85
C GLU A 135 -33.30 -2.71 17.10
N ARG A 136 -33.44 -1.89 16.05
CA ARG A 136 -33.15 -0.45 16.12
C ARG A 136 -34.18 0.41 15.40
N PHE A 137 -34.38 1.62 15.92
CA PHE A 137 -35.11 2.69 15.26
C PHE A 137 -34.19 3.50 14.33
N VAL A 138 -34.77 4.01 13.25
CA VAL A 138 -34.12 4.92 12.32
C VAL A 138 -34.94 6.21 12.29
N CYS A 139 -34.40 7.26 12.87
CA CYS A 139 -34.98 8.60 12.82
C CYS A 139 -34.60 9.26 11.49
N LEU A 140 -35.60 9.77 10.78
CA LEU A 140 -35.46 10.36 9.46
C LEU A 140 -35.96 11.80 9.44
N ASP A 141 -35.50 12.58 8.46
CA ASP A 141 -36.15 13.83 8.08
C ASP A 141 -37.23 13.59 6.99
N PRO A 142 -38.02 14.60 6.60
CA PRO A 142 -39.04 14.46 5.57
C PRO A 142 -38.53 14.04 4.18
N ASP A 143 -37.26 14.30 3.88
CA ASP A 143 -36.63 13.92 2.60
C ASP A 143 -35.97 12.53 2.67
N GLY A 144 -36.01 11.87 3.84
CA GLY A 144 -35.45 10.55 4.09
C GLY A 144 -33.96 10.51 4.37
N ARG A 145 -33.38 11.65 4.79
CA ARG A 145 -32.03 11.67 5.38
C ARG A 145 -32.08 11.01 6.75
N THR A 146 -31.08 10.20 7.05
CA THR A 146 -30.95 9.60 8.38
C THR A 146 -30.40 10.62 9.35
N LEU A 147 -31.20 10.92 10.38
CA LEU A 147 -30.80 11.78 11.49
C LEU A 147 -30.06 10.98 12.54
N GLU A 148 -30.67 9.87 12.99
CA GLU A 148 -30.14 9.06 14.07
C GLU A 148 -30.56 7.60 13.91
N LYS A 149 -29.73 6.68 14.40
CA LYS A 149 -30.03 5.25 14.50
C LYS A 149 -29.91 4.84 15.96
N ILE A 150 -31.01 4.41 16.56
CA ILE A 150 -31.10 4.19 18.00
C ILE A 150 -31.44 2.73 18.25
N ARG A 151 -30.54 1.96 18.88
CA ARG A 151 -30.82 0.56 19.21
C ARG A 151 -31.70 0.47 20.44
N ILE A 152 -32.56 -0.53 20.50
CA ILE A 152 -33.41 -0.77 21.68
C ILE A 152 -32.56 -1.00 22.93
N ALA A 153 -31.43 -1.70 22.80
CA ALA A 153 -30.52 -1.94 23.92
C ALA A 153 -29.91 -0.67 24.53
N ASP A 154 -29.88 0.43 23.77
CA ASP A 154 -29.35 1.73 24.22
C ASP A 154 -30.45 2.61 24.84
N LEU A 155 -31.73 2.22 24.72
CA LEU A 155 -32.87 2.94 25.28
C LEU A 155 -33.09 2.56 26.75
N GLN A 156 -33.22 3.56 27.61
CA GLN A 156 -33.49 3.35 29.04
C GLN A 156 -34.98 3.09 29.33
N GLU A 157 -35.86 3.55 28.45
CA GLU A 157 -37.32 3.41 28.54
C GLU A 157 -37.88 2.96 27.18
N GLU A 158 -39.12 2.48 27.13
CA GLU A 158 -39.80 2.13 25.87
C GLU A 158 -40.26 3.39 25.11
N ILE A 159 -39.38 4.37 24.97
CA ILE A 159 -39.58 5.64 24.30
C ILE A 159 -38.40 5.86 23.34
N VAL A 160 -38.71 6.10 22.07
CA VAL A 160 -37.72 6.55 21.09
C VAL A 160 -37.85 8.05 20.91
N THR A 161 -36.74 8.78 21.04
CA THR A 161 -36.69 10.23 20.81
C THR A 161 -36.00 10.50 19.49
N CYS A 162 -36.70 11.14 18.56
CA CYS A 162 -36.16 11.57 17.27
C CYS A 162 -36.28 13.09 17.17
N GLY A 163 -35.15 13.79 17.32
CA GLY A 163 -35.16 15.25 17.44
C GLY A 163 -35.96 15.69 18.67
N ASP A 164 -36.97 16.53 18.45
CA ASP A 164 -37.82 17.05 19.54
C ASP A 164 -39.05 16.17 19.84
N ILE A 165 -39.20 15.01 19.17
CA ILE A 165 -40.39 14.15 19.28
C ILE A 165 -40.02 12.86 20.02
N SER A 166 -40.61 12.67 21.20
CA SER A 166 -40.51 11.42 21.98
C SER A 166 -41.74 10.55 21.78
N ILE A 167 -41.55 9.37 21.19
CA ILE A 167 -42.60 8.46 20.77
C ILE A 167 -42.54 7.19 21.63
N PRO A 168 -43.57 6.89 22.43
CA PRO A 168 -43.62 5.63 23.17
C PRO A 168 -43.86 4.47 22.21
N PHE A 169 -43.20 3.34 22.46
CA PHE A 169 -43.40 2.11 21.70
C PHE A 169 -43.65 0.93 22.64
N THR A 170 -44.13 -0.18 22.07
CA THR A 170 -44.23 -1.47 22.76
C THR A 170 -43.80 -2.56 21.79
N LEU A 171 -43.05 -3.54 22.27
CA LEU A 171 -42.61 -4.67 21.46
C LEU A 171 -43.64 -5.79 21.49
N GLN A 172 -44.10 -6.22 20.31
CA GLN A 172 -44.96 -7.38 20.14
C GLN A 172 -44.42 -8.24 18.99
N ASP A 173 -44.10 -9.51 19.29
CA ASP A 173 -43.50 -10.47 18.35
C ASP A 173 -42.24 -9.93 17.63
N GLY A 174 -41.43 -9.14 18.35
CA GLY A 174 -40.20 -8.53 17.81
C GLY A 174 -40.42 -7.29 16.95
N VAL A 175 -41.66 -6.79 16.82
CA VAL A 175 -41.99 -5.56 16.08
C VAL A 175 -42.37 -4.45 17.05
N ALA A 176 -41.80 -3.26 16.86
CA ALA A 176 -42.19 -2.07 17.62
C ALA A 176 -43.54 -1.53 17.13
N HIS A 177 -44.42 -1.22 18.08
CA HIS A 177 -45.74 -0.63 17.84
C HIS A 177 -45.92 0.65 18.65
N LEU A 178 -46.51 1.67 18.03
CA LEU A 178 -46.99 2.88 18.69
C LEU A 178 -48.39 2.65 19.27
N SER A 179 -48.57 3.01 20.55
CA SER A 179 -49.90 3.07 21.18
C SER A 179 -50.57 4.41 20.86
N THR A 180 -51.64 4.39 20.08
CA THR A 180 -52.33 5.62 19.62
C THR A 180 -53.42 6.12 20.59
N GLY A 181 -53.55 5.50 21.78
CA GLY A 181 -54.74 5.64 22.63
C GLY A 181 -55.93 4.83 22.09
N GLU A 182 -56.87 4.48 22.96
CA GLU A 182 -58.03 3.59 22.67
C GLU A 182 -57.69 2.11 22.39
N GLY A 183 -56.47 1.64 22.73
CA GLY A 183 -56.08 0.24 22.58
C GLY A 183 -55.74 -0.19 21.14
N ALA A 184 -55.73 0.75 20.19
CA ALA A 184 -55.21 0.54 18.85
C ALA A 184 -53.67 0.64 18.86
N MET A 185 -53.03 -0.36 18.26
CA MET A 185 -51.58 -0.45 18.12
C MET A 185 -51.23 -0.31 16.64
N GLN A 186 -50.42 0.70 16.30
CA GLN A 186 -49.93 0.91 14.95
C GLN A 186 -48.47 0.44 14.86
N PRO A 187 -48.11 -0.51 13.97
CA PRO A 187 -46.71 -0.87 13.80
C PRO A 187 -45.92 0.32 13.24
N PHE A 188 -44.67 0.48 13.69
CA PHE A 188 -43.76 1.43 13.05
C PHE A 188 -43.49 0.98 11.61
N PRO A 189 -43.37 1.92 10.64
CA PRO A 189 -42.94 1.60 9.29
C PRO A 189 -41.64 0.79 9.29
N ALA A 190 -41.55 -0.23 8.44
CA ALA A 190 -40.38 -1.09 8.38
C ALA A 190 -39.18 -0.32 7.78
N ALA A 191 -38.01 -0.47 8.39
CA ALA A 191 -36.80 0.19 7.93
C ALA A 191 -36.41 -0.26 6.52
N GLN A 192 -36.22 0.71 5.61
CA GLN A 192 -35.81 0.43 4.23
C GLN A 192 -34.31 0.66 4.02
N SER A 193 -33.71 -0.08 3.08
CA SER A 193 -32.32 0.12 2.70
C SER A 193 -32.18 1.40 1.88
N ARG A 194 -31.69 2.48 2.51
CA ARG A 194 -31.48 3.78 1.88
C ARG A 194 -30.00 4.13 1.75
N ALA A 195 -29.73 5.03 0.81
CA ALA A 195 -28.44 5.72 0.76
C ALA A 195 -28.32 6.65 1.98
N GLU A 196 -27.18 6.61 2.67
CA GLU A 196 -26.94 7.45 3.83
C GLU A 196 -26.38 8.79 3.37
N ILE A 197 -27.19 9.84 3.50
CA ILE A 197 -26.85 11.19 3.07
C ILE A 197 -26.22 11.94 4.25
N LYS A 198 -25.00 12.46 4.04
CA LYS A 198 -24.27 13.29 5.01
C LYS A 198 -23.85 14.62 4.38
N GLN A 199 -23.53 15.59 5.23
CA GLN A 199 -22.89 16.83 4.84
C GLN A 199 -21.38 16.61 4.68
N ILE A 200 -20.88 16.73 3.45
CA ILE A 200 -19.47 16.56 3.10
C ILE A 200 -19.01 17.87 2.42
N PHE A 201 -18.17 18.65 3.09
CA PHE A 201 -17.74 19.98 2.64
C PHE A 201 -18.91 20.94 2.29
N GLY A 202 -20.03 20.84 3.01
CA GLY A 202 -21.23 21.65 2.76
C GLY A 202 -22.08 21.19 1.57
N PHE A 203 -21.77 20.01 1.01
CA PHE A 203 -22.63 19.33 0.04
C PHE A 203 -23.34 18.17 0.72
N GLU A 204 -24.63 18.02 0.46
CA GLU A 204 -25.31 16.75 0.72
C GLU A 204 -24.74 15.71 -0.23
N SER A 205 -24.37 14.54 0.30
CA SER A 205 -23.82 13.45 -0.50
C SER A 205 -24.05 12.11 0.15
N ILE A 206 -24.16 11.07 -0.68
CA ILE A 206 -23.95 9.70 -0.22
C ILE A 206 -22.54 9.60 0.36
N ASP A 207 -22.42 9.09 1.59
CA ASP A 207 -21.11 8.89 2.22
C ASP A 207 -20.42 7.65 1.64
N THR A 208 -19.43 7.91 0.79
CA THR A 208 -18.56 6.88 0.19
C THR A 208 -17.24 6.70 0.93
N GLY A 209 -16.98 7.50 1.96
CA GLY A 209 -15.75 7.50 2.73
C GLY A 209 -14.48 7.50 1.87
N VAL A 210 -13.45 6.84 2.40
CA VAL A 210 -12.14 6.70 1.74
C VAL A 210 -12.23 6.00 0.38
N PHE A 211 -13.18 5.09 0.20
CA PHE A 211 -13.37 4.35 -1.05
C PHE A 211 -13.76 5.26 -2.20
N GLY A 212 -14.67 6.22 -1.99
CA GLY A 212 -15.02 7.23 -2.99
C GLY A 212 -13.80 8.04 -3.42
N GLY A 213 -12.96 8.42 -2.45
CA GLY A 213 -11.67 9.06 -2.66
C GLY A 213 -10.73 8.24 -3.57
N ILE A 214 -10.53 6.96 -3.25
CA ILE A 214 -9.69 6.06 -4.05
C ILE A 214 -10.24 5.93 -5.49
N LEU A 215 -11.55 5.71 -5.64
CA LEU A 215 -12.18 5.54 -6.95
C LEU A 215 -12.02 6.78 -7.83
N ILE A 216 -12.27 7.98 -7.30
CA ILE A 216 -12.10 9.20 -8.08
C ILE A 216 -10.63 9.52 -8.38
N GLY A 217 -9.72 9.17 -7.47
CA GLY A 217 -8.28 9.24 -7.71
C GLY A 217 -7.83 8.35 -8.87
N LEU A 218 -8.36 7.12 -8.95
CA LEU A 218 -8.11 6.20 -10.07
C LEU A 218 -8.70 6.73 -11.39
N VAL A 219 -9.91 7.29 -11.36
CA VAL A 219 -10.52 7.92 -12.53
C VAL A 219 -9.68 9.10 -13.00
N ALA A 220 -9.26 10.00 -12.10
CA ALA A 220 -8.41 11.13 -12.41
C ALA A 220 -7.05 10.68 -12.99
N ALA A 221 -6.44 9.63 -12.43
CA ALA A 221 -5.21 9.05 -12.96
C ALA A 221 -5.39 8.50 -14.38
N SER A 222 -6.52 7.82 -14.63
CA SER A 222 -6.87 7.30 -15.95
C SER A 222 -7.09 8.43 -16.96
N MET A 223 -7.84 9.47 -16.58
CA MET A 223 -8.07 10.65 -17.43
C MET A 223 -6.76 11.39 -17.73
N PHE A 224 -5.89 11.55 -16.73
CA PHE A 224 -4.59 12.18 -16.90
C PHE A 224 -3.73 11.39 -17.88
N ASN A 225 -3.48 10.10 -17.60
CA ASN A 225 -2.62 9.25 -18.42
C ASN A 225 -3.14 9.11 -19.86
N ARG A 226 -4.47 9.22 -20.07
CA ARG A 226 -5.07 9.18 -21.39
C ARG A 226 -4.99 10.51 -22.16
N PHE A 227 -5.21 11.64 -21.49
CA PHE A 227 -5.52 12.92 -22.14
C PHE A 227 -4.51 14.04 -21.92
N PHE A 228 -3.49 13.87 -21.08
CA PHE A 228 -2.52 14.93 -20.78
C PHE A 228 -1.73 15.46 -21.99
N ARG A 229 -1.69 14.71 -23.10
CA ARG A 229 -1.07 15.10 -24.40
C ARG A 229 -2.10 15.33 -25.52
N MET A 230 -3.38 15.48 -25.19
CA MET A 230 -4.45 15.69 -26.18
C MET A 230 -4.21 16.98 -26.98
N LYS A 231 -4.38 16.91 -28.31
CA LYS A 231 -4.38 18.08 -29.20
C LYS A 231 -5.82 18.38 -29.61
N LEU A 232 -6.19 19.66 -29.59
CA LEU A 232 -7.52 20.14 -30.00
C LEU A 232 -7.38 21.12 -31.17
N PRO A 233 -8.46 21.34 -31.96
CA PRO A 233 -8.49 22.38 -32.99
C PRO A 233 -8.13 23.77 -32.40
N PRO A 234 -7.57 24.69 -33.20
CA PRO A 234 -7.06 25.98 -32.69
C PRO A 234 -8.05 26.78 -31.83
N TYR A 235 -9.34 26.76 -32.18
CA TYR A 235 -10.39 27.45 -31.42
C TYR A 235 -10.67 26.86 -30.03
N LEU A 236 -10.29 25.60 -29.77
CA LEU A 236 -10.31 24.95 -28.46
C LEU A 236 -8.89 24.75 -27.88
N GLY A 237 -7.86 25.34 -28.48
CA GLY A 237 -6.47 25.12 -28.12
C GLY A 237 -6.14 25.45 -26.66
N PHE A 238 -6.91 26.35 -26.03
CA PHE A 238 -6.79 26.69 -24.61
C PHE A 238 -6.98 25.47 -23.70
N PHE A 239 -7.88 24.56 -24.07
CA PHE A 239 -8.21 23.37 -23.29
C PHE A 239 -7.31 22.17 -23.62
N ALA A 240 -6.33 22.29 -24.53
CA ALA A 240 -5.50 21.16 -24.93
C ALA A 240 -4.54 20.68 -23.81
N GLY A 241 -4.07 19.45 -23.95
CA GLY A 241 -3.11 18.82 -23.05
C GLY A 241 -3.64 18.67 -21.62
N LYS A 242 -2.77 18.94 -20.63
CA LYS A 242 -3.07 18.78 -19.20
C LYS A 242 -4.30 19.57 -18.72
N ARG A 243 -4.62 20.70 -19.37
CA ARG A 243 -5.80 21.53 -19.03
C ARG A 243 -7.12 20.84 -19.35
N PHE A 244 -7.12 19.88 -20.26
CA PHE A 244 -8.30 19.07 -20.57
C PHE A 244 -8.65 18.11 -19.43
N VAL A 245 -7.64 17.69 -18.65
CA VAL A 245 -7.77 16.58 -17.71
C VAL A 245 -8.79 16.87 -16.60
N PRO A 246 -8.80 18.05 -15.93
CA PRO A 246 -9.84 18.36 -14.96
C PRO A 246 -11.25 18.32 -15.58
N ILE A 247 -11.42 18.81 -16.80
CA ILE A 247 -12.72 18.83 -17.51
C ILE A 247 -13.21 17.40 -17.76
N ALA A 248 -12.35 16.56 -18.33
CA ALA A 248 -12.66 15.15 -18.57
C ALA A 248 -12.96 14.41 -17.26
N THR A 249 -12.20 14.69 -16.20
CA THR A 249 -12.38 14.10 -14.87
C THR A 249 -13.73 14.49 -14.27
N SER A 250 -14.18 15.73 -14.40
CA SER A 250 -15.50 16.16 -13.92
C SER A 250 -16.65 15.40 -14.59
N PHE A 251 -16.62 15.24 -15.92
CA PHE A 251 -17.65 14.45 -16.61
C PHE A 251 -17.61 12.96 -16.22
N ALA A 252 -16.40 12.40 -16.08
CA ALA A 252 -16.24 11.03 -15.60
C ALA A 252 -16.71 10.87 -14.15
N ALA A 253 -16.55 11.89 -13.30
CA ALA A 253 -17.03 11.92 -11.93
C ALA A 253 -18.56 11.88 -11.85
N ILE A 254 -19.27 12.61 -12.72
CA ILE A 254 -20.74 12.56 -12.81
C ILE A 254 -21.20 11.16 -13.26
N ALA A 255 -20.52 10.57 -14.24
CA ALA A 255 -20.83 9.20 -14.67
C ALA A 255 -20.58 8.19 -13.55
N LEU A 256 -19.47 8.34 -12.81
CA LEU A 256 -19.18 7.53 -11.64
C LEU A 256 -20.23 7.73 -10.53
N ALA A 257 -20.70 8.95 -10.30
CA ALA A 257 -21.77 9.24 -9.35
C ALA A 257 -23.06 8.51 -9.71
N ALA A 258 -23.45 8.51 -10.98
CA ALA A 258 -24.66 7.79 -11.43
C ALA A 258 -24.56 6.28 -11.18
N VAL A 259 -23.38 5.70 -11.38
CA VAL A 259 -23.12 4.29 -11.08
C VAL A 259 -23.15 4.04 -9.56
N LEU A 260 -22.43 4.85 -8.78
CA LEU A 260 -22.33 4.69 -7.34
C LEU A 260 -23.64 5.00 -6.62
N ALA A 261 -24.50 5.89 -7.11
CA ALA A 261 -25.80 6.16 -6.50
C ALA A 261 -26.70 4.92 -6.45
N VAL A 262 -26.48 3.95 -7.35
CA VAL A 262 -27.20 2.67 -7.38
C VAL A 262 -26.41 1.56 -6.68
N ILE A 263 -25.11 1.48 -6.93
CA ILE A 263 -24.27 0.36 -6.47
C ILE A 263 -23.78 0.56 -5.03
N TRP A 264 -23.53 1.79 -4.61
CA TRP A 264 -22.96 2.08 -3.30
C TRP A 264 -23.91 1.81 -2.13
N PRO A 265 -25.21 2.17 -2.16
CA PRO A 265 -26.11 1.91 -1.03
C PRO A 265 -26.10 0.46 -0.51
N PRO A 266 -26.19 -0.60 -1.35
CA PRO A 266 -26.09 -1.97 -0.86
C PRO A 266 -24.68 -2.32 -0.35
N ILE A 267 -23.62 -1.77 -0.94
CA ILE A 267 -22.24 -1.95 -0.44
C ILE A 267 -22.07 -1.31 0.93
N GLY A 268 -22.52 -0.06 1.10
CA GLY A 268 -22.52 0.64 2.38
C GLY A 268 -23.32 -0.10 3.44
N ALA A 269 -24.47 -0.69 3.06
CA ALA A 269 -25.23 -1.55 3.97
C ALA A 269 -24.42 -2.77 4.43
N MET A 270 -23.74 -3.48 3.50
CA MET A 270 -22.88 -4.61 3.86
C MET A 270 -21.71 -4.20 4.76
N ILE A 271 -21.08 -3.05 4.51
CA ILE A 271 -19.98 -2.53 5.34
C ILE A 271 -20.48 -2.24 6.76
N ARG A 272 -21.65 -1.62 6.89
CA ARG A 272 -22.27 -1.35 8.20
C ARG A 272 -22.68 -2.63 8.91
N ASP A 273 -23.25 -3.61 8.21
CA ASP A 273 -23.62 -4.90 8.80
C ASP A 273 -22.41 -5.66 9.31
N PHE A 274 -21.32 -5.62 8.54
CA PHE A 274 -20.04 -6.12 8.98
C PHE A 274 -19.52 -5.33 10.20
N GLY A 275 -19.70 -4.01 10.20
CA GLY A 275 -19.36 -3.12 11.30
C GLY A 275 -20.10 -3.44 12.60
N ASP A 276 -21.41 -3.60 12.53
CA ASP A 276 -22.31 -3.95 13.64
C ASP A 276 -22.00 -5.37 14.15
N TRP A 277 -21.77 -6.33 13.26
CA TRP A 277 -21.32 -7.68 13.63
C TRP A 277 -19.97 -7.65 14.36
N ALA A 278 -19.02 -6.85 13.87
CA ALA A 278 -17.70 -6.74 14.46
C ALA A 278 -17.72 -6.02 15.82
N ALA A 279 -18.58 -5.02 16.00
CA ALA A 279 -18.70 -4.26 17.24
C ALA A 279 -19.53 -4.98 18.31
N TYR A 280 -20.60 -5.68 17.92
CA TYR A 280 -21.63 -6.14 18.86
C TYR A 280 -21.97 -7.62 18.73
N GLY A 281 -21.81 -8.21 17.54
CA GLY A 281 -22.17 -9.61 17.29
C GLY A 281 -21.15 -10.60 17.87
N ASN A 282 -19.94 -10.62 17.32
CA ASN A 282 -18.84 -11.43 17.87
C ASN A 282 -17.50 -10.68 17.80
N PRO A 283 -17.28 -9.73 18.72
CA PRO A 283 -16.11 -8.87 18.67
C PRO A 283 -14.80 -9.65 18.84
N ALA A 284 -14.80 -10.73 19.63
CA ALA A 284 -13.64 -11.60 19.80
C ALA A 284 -13.19 -12.25 18.48
N MET A 285 -14.13 -12.78 17.69
CA MET A 285 -13.83 -13.31 16.35
C MET A 285 -13.42 -12.20 15.38
N ALA A 286 -14.05 -11.03 15.46
CA ALA A 286 -13.74 -9.90 14.59
C ALA A 286 -12.30 -9.40 14.78
N VAL A 287 -11.86 -9.15 16.02
CA VAL A 287 -10.49 -8.67 16.30
C VAL A 287 -9.43 -9.73 15.95
N THR A 288 -9.75 -11.01 16.11
CA THR A 288 -8.87 -12.12 15.73
C THR A 288 -8.70 -12.17 14.21
N THR A 289 -9.82 -12.13 13.49
CA THR A 289 -9.83 -12.13 12.02
C THR A 289 -9.12 -10.89 11.48
N TYR A 290 -9.37 -9.73 12.10
CA TYR A 290 -8.67 -8.49 11.80
C TYR A 290 -7.15 -8.69 11.85
N GLY A 291 -6.62 -9.18 12.98
CA GLY A 291 -5.17 -9.34 13.16
C GLY A 291 -4.53 -10.28 12.14
N VAL A 292 -5.19 -11.40 11.80
CA VAL A 292 -4.67 -12.36 10.81
C VAL A 292 -4.72 -11.78 9.40
N VAL A 293 -5.87 -11.22 9.00
CA VAL A 293 -6.09 -10.70 7.63
C VAL A 293 -5.25 -9.45 7.38
N GLU A 294 -5.14 -8.55 8.35
CA GLU A 294 -4.29 -7.37 8.25
C GLU A 294 -2.85 -7.77 7.93
N ARG A 295 -2.28 -8.75 8.64
CA ARG A 295 -0.94 -9.28 8.32
C ARG A 295 -0.91 -9.94 6.94
N ALA A 296 -1.87 -10.79 6.60
CA ALA A 296 -1.90 -11.45 5.29
C ALA A 296 -1.92 -10.45 4.11
N LEU A 297 -2.44 -9.24 4.30
CA LEU A 297 -2.58 -8.21 3.27
C LEU A 297 -1.41 -7.20 3.19
N ILE A 298 -0.51 -7.18 4.18
CA ILE A 298 0.69 -6.32 4.18
C ILE A 298 1.57 -6.49 2.92
N PRO A 299 1.89 -7.71 2.46
CA PRO A 299 2.72 -7.93 1.27
C PRO A 299 2.19 -7.25 0.00
N PHE A 300 0.88 -6.99 -0.02
CA PHE A 300 0.16 -6.40 -1.16
C PHE A 300 -0.15 -4.91 -0.95
N GLY A 301 0.14 -4.36 0.23
CA GLY A 301 -0.29 -3.02 0.63
C GLY A 301 -1.83 -2.87 0.78
N LEU A 302 -2.57 -3.97 0.70
CA LEU A 302 -4.04 -3.98 0.74
C LEU A 302 -4.59 -3.89 2.17
N HIS A 303 -3.73 -4.03 3.17
CA HIS A 303 -4.10 -3.92 4.59
C HIS A 303 -4.66 -2.53 4.93
N HIS A 304 -4.26 -1.46 4.23
CA HIS A 304 -4.86 -0.13 4.41
C HIS A 304 -6.35 -0.10 4.04
N ILE A 305 -6.76 -0.86 3.01
CA ILE A 305 -8.17 -0.98 2.63
C ILE A 305 -8.94 -1.80 3.69
N TRP A 306 -8.32 -2.87 4.18
CA TRP A 306 -8.87 -3.70 5.24
C TRP A 306 -9.08 -2.94 6.57
N ASN A 307 -8.20 -1.99 6.88
CA ASN A 307 -8.26 -1.24 8.12
C ASN A 307 -9.41 -0.22 8.15
N VAL A 308 -9.79 0.35 7.00
CA VAL A 308 -10.79 1.43 6.90
C VAL A 308 -12.12 1.10 7.59
N PRO A 309 -12.79 -0.04 7.31
CA PRO A 309 -14.04 -0.38 7.99
C PRO A 309 -13.89 -0.44 9.52
N PHE A 310 -12.78 -0.99 10.02
CA PHE A 310 -12.55 -1.07 11.46
C PHE A 310 -12.28 0.29 12.09
N PHE A 311 -11.45 1.10 11.44
CA PHE A 311 -11.01 2.38 11.98
C PHE A 311 -12.13 3.43 11.99
N PHE A 312 -12.99 3.41 10.96
CA PHE A 312 -13.91 4.51 10.69
C PHE A 312 -15.40 4.12 10.62
N GLU A 313 -15.76 2.82 10.58
CA GLU A 313 -17.17 2.40 10.45
C GLU A 313 -17.65 1.48 11.58
N VAL A 314 -16.78 0.69 12.21
CA VAL A 314 -17.17 -0.30 13.24
C VAL A 314 -17.79 0.37 14.48
N GLY A 315 -19.08 0.09 14.67
CA GLY A 315 -19.91 0.54 15.78
C GLY A 315 -20.20 2.05 15.78
N SER A 316 -21.01 2.48 16.74
CA SER A 316 -21.42 3.87 16.92
C SER A 316 -21.20 4.33 18.36
N TYR A 317 -21.03 5.65 18.51
CA TYR A 317 -21.02 6.35 19.78
C TYR A 317 -21.62 7.75 19.59
N THR A 318 -22.52 8.16 20.47
CA THR A 318 -23.07 9.52 20.48
C THR A 318 -22.32 10.34 21.51
N THR A 319 -21.71 11.45 21.08
CA THR A 319 -20.98 12.36 21.95
C THR A 319 -21.92 13.17 22.84
N ASP A 320 -21.37 13.84 23.85
CA ASP A 320 -22.14 14.77 24.70
C ASP A 320 -22.74 15.95 23.90
N SER A 321 -22.16 16.28 22.74
CA SER A 321 -22.68 17.28 21.80
C SER A 321 -23.84 16.77 20.94
N GLY A 322 -24.17 15.47 21.02
CA GLY A 322 -25.19 14.81 20.20
C GLY A 322 -24.68 14.33 18.84
N ASP A 323 -23.37 14.41 18.56
CA ASP A 323 -22.80 13.94 17.31
C ASP A 323 -22.60 12.42 17.34
N VAL A 324 -23.07 11.72 16.30
CA VAL A 324 -22.83 10.28 16.15
C VAL A 324 -21.52 10.04 15.41
N VAL A 325 -20.57 9.40 16.06
CA VAL A 325 -19.28 9.00 15.48
C VAL A 325 -19.18 7.48 15.31
N HIS A 326 -18.46 7.07 14.27
CA HIS A 326 -18.29 5.67 13.90
C HIS A 326 -16.82 5.26 13.80
N GLY A 327 -16.57 3.97 14.03
CA GLY A 327 -15.23 3.38 13.92
C GLY A 327 -14.41 3.45 15.19
N VAL A 328 -13.54 2.46 15.36
CA VAL A 328 -12.72 2.25 16.57
C VAL A 328 -11.91 3.49 16.94
N ILE A 329 -11.33 4.18 15.96
CA ILE A 329 -10.46 5.33 16.20
C ILE A 329 -11.30 6.55 16.61
N ASN A 330 -12.32 6.91 15.81
CA ASN A 330 -13.10 8.11 16.07
C ASN A 330 -13.89 7.99 17.38
N ARG A 331 -14.47 6.81 17.66
CA ARG A 331 -15.20 6.54 18.90
C ARG A 331 -14.28 6.69 20.12
N TYR A 332 -13.08 6.09 20.07
CA TYR A 332 -12.11 6.21 21.15
C TYR A 332 -11.74 7.68 21.44
N PHE A 333 -11.46 8.46 20.40
CA PHE A 333 -11.12 9.87 20.56
C PHE A 333 -12.31 10.78 20.90
N ALA A 334 -13.53 10.32 20.68
CA ALA A 334 -14.75 11.00 21.11
C ALA A 334 -15.15 10.67 22.57
N GLY A 335 -14.40 9.81 23.26
CA GLY A 335 -14.63 9.45 24.68
C GLY A 335 -15.08 8.01 24.93
N ASP A 336 -15.39 7.24 23.88
CA ASP A 336 -15.72 5.82 23.99
C ASP A 336 -14.45 4.96 24.10
N TYR A 337 -13.85 4.95 25.29
CA TYR A 337 -12.63 4.17 25.53
C TYR A 337 -12.83 2.65 25.37
N GLU A 338 -14.06 2.15 25.42
CA GLU A 338 -14.36 0.74 25.15
C GLU A 338 -14.18 0.37 23.67
N ALA A 339 -14.22 1.36 22.76
CA ALA A 339 -14.00 1.15 21.34
C ALA A 339 -12.58 0.63 21.00
N GLY A 340 -11.61 0.76 21.91
CA GLY A 340 -10.19 0.33 21.76
C GLY A 340 -9.97 -1.18 21.67
N ILE A 341 -10.76 -1.90 20.88
CA ILE A 341 -10.80 -3.37 20.80
C ILE A 341 -9.59 -3.99 20.07
N LEU A 342 -8.79 -3.18 19.36
CA LEU A 342 -7.63 -3.63 18.59
C LEU A 342 -6.28 -3.54 19.34
N GLY A 343 -6.34 -3.41 20.67
CA GLY A 343 -5.17 -3.20 21.53
C GLY A 343 -4.14 -4.34 21.55
N GLY A 344 -4.44 -5.53 21.05
CA GLY A 344 -3.46 -6.62 21.01
C GLY A 344 -2.31 -6.39 20.02
N ALA A 345 -2.43 -5.42 19.11
CA ALA A 345 -1.34 -5.07 18.22
C ALA A 345 -0.12 -4.48 18.95
N PHE A 346 -0.32 -3.81 20.09
CA PHE A 346 0.79 -3.32 20.93
C PHE A 346 1.73 -4.47 21.36
N ILE A 347 1.18 -5.65 21.66
CA ILE A 347 1.95 -6.82 22.14
C ILE A 347 2.98 -7.25 21.10
N PHE A 348 2.54 -7.57 19.88
CA PHE A 348 3.45 -8.12 18.89
C PHE A 348 4.35 -7.03 18.28
N LYS A 349 3.90 -5.78 18.19
CA LYS A 349 4.72 -4.70 17.62
C LYS A 349 5.82 -4.22 18.57
N MET A 350 5.53 -4.13 19.86
CA MET A 350 6.50 -3.70 20.88
C MET A 350 7.37 -4.84 21.42
N PHE A 351 6.87 -6.08 21.43
CA PHE A 351 7.60 -7.19 22.07
C PHE A 351 7.85 -8.35 21.13
N GLY A 352 6.82 -8.81 20.41
CA GLY A 352 6.92 -9.98 19.52
C GLY A 352 7.93 -9.82 18.40
N LEU A 353 7.78 -8.80 17.57
CA LEU A 353 8.65 -8.53 16.41
C LEU A 353 10.09 -8.16 16.81
N PRO A 354 10.33 -7.33 17.84
CA PRO A 354 11.69 -7.16 18.36
C PRO A 354 12.34 -8.48 18.82
N ALA A 355 11.59 -9.37 19.46
CA ALA A 355 12.08 -10.70 19.81
C ALA A 355 12.32 -11.61 18.59
N ALA A 356 11.51 -11.47 17.54
CA ALA A 356 11.70 -12.12 16.25
C ALA A 356 12.99 -11.65 15.56
N ALA A 357 13.23 -10.34 15.52
CA ALA A 357 14.47 -9.74 15.03
C ALA A 357 15.68 -10.27 15.81
N PHE A 358 15.57 -10.39 17.13
CA PHE A 358 16.62 -10.99 17.95
C PHE A 358 16.89 -12.46 17.62
N ALA A 359 15.84 -13.25 17.35
CA ALA A 359 15.99 -14.64 16.87
C ALA A 359 16.70 -14.71 15.51
N ILE A 360 16.40 -13.80 14.59
CA ILE A 360 17.08 -13.69 13.28
C ILE A 360 18.56 -13.36 13.47
N ILE A 361 18.90 -12.37 14.31
CA ILE A 361 20.29 -12.01 14.63
C ILE A 361 21.06 -13.20 15.22
N HIS A 362 20.45 -13.91 16.17
CA HIS A 362 21.06 -15.05 16.83
C HIS A 362 21.31 -16.24 15.91
N THR A 363 20.49 -16.40 14.87
CA THR A 363 20.59 -17.50 13.91
C THR A 363 21.37 -17.11 12.65
N ALA A 364 21.74 -15.84 12.48
CA ALA A 364 22.64 -15.39 11.42
C ALA A 364 24.04 -16.01 11.57
N ARG A 365 24.71 -16.25 10.43
CA ARG A 365 26.08 -16.76 10.42
C ARG A 365 27.03 -15.77 11.11
N PRO A 366 28.07 -16.24 11.82
CA PRO A 366 28.98 -15.37 12.56
C PRO A 366 29.53 -14.20 11.74
N GLU A 367 29.89 -14.45 10.48
CA GLU A 367 30.42 -13.48 9.52
C GLU A 367 29.41 -12.40 9.12
N ASN A 368 28.11 -12.70 9.14
CA ASN A 368 27.04 -11.76 8.77
C ASN A 368 26.41 -11.06 9.98
N ARG A 369 26.71 -11.51 11.21
CA ARG A 369 25.97 -11.12 12.42
C ARG A 369 26.01 -9.61 12.67
N ALA A 370 27.15 -8.95 12.49
CA ALA A 370 27.25 -7.50 12.69
C ALA A 370 26.32 -6.72 11.74
N ARG A 371 26.30 -7.09 10.46
CA ARG A 371 25.43 -6.51 9.43
C ARG A 371 23.96 -6.73 9.76
N VAL A 372 23.60 -7.99 10.04
CA VAL A 372 22.21 -8.35 10.36
C VAL A 372 21.73 -7.65 11.62
N SER A 373 22.57 -7.55 12.65
CA SER A 373 22.25 -6.79 13.87
C SER A 373 21.88 -5.35 13.57
N GLY A 374 22.66 -4.64 12.74
CA GLY A 374 22.36 -3.24 12.39
C GLY A 374 20.96 -3.09 11.77
N ILE A 375 20.63 -3.93 10.79
CA ILE A 375 19.34 -3.89 10.09
C ILE A 375 18.19 -4.27 11.04
N MET A 376 18.34 -5.39 11.75
CA MET A 376 17.29 -5.95 12.60
C MET A 376 17.01 -5.09 13.83
N ILE A 377 18.04 -4.50 14.46
CA ILE A 377 17.86 -3.60 15.61
C ILE A 377 17.17 -2.31 15.17
N SER A 378 17.57 -1.72 14.04
CA SER A 378 16.93 -0.51 13.51
C SER A 378 15.45 -0.77 13.20
N ALA A 379 15.16 -1.84 12.46
CA ALA A 379 13.79 -2.21 12.13
C ALA A 379 12.94 -2.56 13.37
N ALA A 380 13.53 -3.23 14.37
CA ALA A 380 12.87 -3.52 15.65
C ALA A 380 12.57 -2.26 16.45
N LEU A 381 13.48 -1.28 16.46
CA LEU A 381 13.28 0.00 17.11
C LEU A 381 12.16 0.80 16.44
N THR A 382 12.10 0.78 15.10
CA THR A 382 11.00 1.39 14.35
C THR A 382 9.66 0.74 14.71
N SER A 383 9.57 -0.59 14.71
CA SER A 383 8.37 -1.33 15.15
C SER A 383 7.99 -1.01 16.59
N PHE A 384 8.96 -0.97 17.50
CA PHE A 384 8.72 -0.67 18.90
C PHE A 384 8.19 0.74 19.11
N LEU A 385 8.87 1.76 18.57
CA LEU A 385 8.52 3.17 18.83
C LEU A 385 7.25 3.58 18.11
N THR A 386 7.16 3.26 16.82
CA THR A 386 6.13 3.81 15.93
C THR A 386 5.02 2.83 15.60
N GLY A 387 5.25 1.52 15.80
CA GLY A 387 4.34 0.47 15.38
C GLY A 387 4.42 0.10 13.90
N ILE A 388 5.28 0.76 13.11
CA ILE A 388 5.55 0.42 11.69
C ILE A 388 6.36 -0.89 11.65
N THR A 389 5.79 -1.94 11.06
CA THR A 389 6.34 -3.30 11.10
C THR A 389 7.04 -3.70 9.81
N GLU A 390 6.77 -3.00 8.71
CA GLU A 390 7.21 -3.30 7.35
C GLU A 390 8.74 -3.41 7.22
N PRO A 391 9.57 -2.52 7.79
CA PRO A 391 11.03 -2.64 7.70
C PRO A 391 11.56 -3.97 8.27
N LEU A 392 10.87 -4.55 9.25
CA LEU A 392 11.25 -5.79 9.91
C LEU A 392 10.61 -7.00 9.21
N GLU A 393 9.30 -6.93 8.94
CA GLU A 393 8.55 -7.99 8.26
C GLU A 393 9.08 -8.27 6.86
N PHE A 394 9.39 -7.24 6.07
CA PHE A 394 9.91 -7.39 4.71
C PHE A 394 11.29 -8.05 4.66
N ALA A 395 12.05 -7.99 5.77
CA ALA A 395 13.34 -8.64 5.86
C ALA A 395 13.24 -10.18 5.85
N PHE A 396 12.09 -10.75 6.22
CA PHE A 396 11.92 -12.21 6.23
C PHE A 396 10.69 -12.72 5.46
N LEU A 397 9.69 -11.88 5.18
CA LEU A 397 8.47 -12.23 4.47
C LEU A 397 8.72 -13.01 3.17
N PHE A 398 9.62 -12.50 2.32
CA PHE A 398 9.86 -13.06 0.99
C PHE A 398 10.82 -14.26 1.01
N VAL A 399 11.70 -14.32 2.00
CA VAL A 399 12.76 -15.34 2.09
C VAL A 399 12.36 -16.50 3.00
N ALA A 400 11.44 -16.26 3.94
CA ALA A 400 10.90 -17.26 4.86
C ALA A 400 9.37 -17.08 5.06
N PRO A 401 8.53 -17.37 4.05
CA PRO A 401 7.07 -17.19 4.12
C PRO A 401 6.39 -17.94 5.27
N LEU A 402 6.95 -19.07 5.69
CA LEU A 402 6.47 -19.83 6.84
C LEU A 402 6.52 -19.01 8.14
N LEU A 403 7.59 -18.25 8.37
CA LEU A 403 7.68 -17.37 9.54
C LEU A 403 6.62 -16.28 9.49
N TYR A 404 6.30 -15.80 8.30
CA TYR A 404 5.26 -14.79 8.11
C TYR A 404 3.85 -15.32 8.39
N ALA A 405 3.54 -16.53 7.92
CA ALA A 405 2.27 -17.17 8.23
C ALA A 405 2.10 -17.39 9.74
N VAL A 406 3.17 -17.82 10.42
CA VAL A 406 3.17 -17.97 11.89
C VAL A 406 3.03 -16.61 12.58
N HIS A 407 3.71 -15.57 12.10
CA HIS A 407 3.54 -14.21 12.61
C HIS A 407 2.08 -13.74 12.51
N ALA A 408 1.42 -13.95 11.37
CA ALA A 408 0.02 -13.58 11.17
C ALA A 408 -0.92 -14.26 12.18
N VAL A 409 -0.72 -15.55 12.44
CA VAL A 409 -1.50 -16.29 13.45
C VAL A 409 -1.22 -15.75 14.86
N LEU A 410 0.05 -15.52 15.20
CA LEU A 410 0.41 -14.96 16.51
C LEU A 410 -0.13 -13.55 16.71
N ALA A 411 -0.22 -12.73 15.65
CA ALA A 411 -0.84 -11.41 15.70
C ALA A 411 -2.35 -11.50 15.99
N GLY A 412 -3.07 -12.41 15.33
CA GLY A 412 -4.48 -12.69 15.63
C GLY A 412 -4.69 -13.17 17.07
N LEU A 413 -3.83 -14.06 17.58
CA LEU A 413 -3.89 -14.52 18.97
C LEU A 413 -3.61 -13.40 19.97
N ALA A 414 -2.67 -12.50 19.67
CA ALA A 414 -2.42 -11.33 20.50
C ALA A 414 -3.66 -10.44 20.61
N GLN A 415 -4.35 -10.19 19.49
CA GLN A 415 -5.62 -9.47 19.47
C GLN A 415 -6.68 -10.16 20.34
N LEU A 416 -6.91 -11.47 20.11
CA LEU A 416 -7.90 -12.24 20.86
C LEU A 416 -7.66 -12.20 22.37
N ILE A 417 -6.45 -12.53 22.81
CA ILE A 417 -6.13 -12.65 24.24
C ILE A 417 -6.25 -11.28 24.93
N THR A 418 -5.78 -10.21 24.27
CA THR A 418 -5.89 -8.85 24.82
C THR A 418 -7.35 -8.44 24.97
N PHE A 419 -8.17 -8.72 23.95
CA PHE A 419 -9.59 -8.44 23.97
C PHE A 419 -10.31 -9.20 25.10
N LEU A 420 -10.02 -10.50 25.26
CA LEU A 420 -10.65 -11.37 26.28
C LEU A 420 -10.28 -11.00 27.72
N LEU A 421 -9.09 -10.41 27.95
CA LEU A 421 -8.71 -9.87 29.26
C LEU A 421 -9.39 -8.53 29.58
N GLY A 422 -10.19 -8.01 28.64
CA GLY A 422 -10.90 -6.74 28.76
C GLY A 422 -9.98 -5.53 28.72
N ALA A 423 -8.80 -5.66 28.10
CA ALA A 423 -7.97 -4.49 27.82
C ALA A 423 -8.51 -3.77 26.58
N ARG A 424 -8.64 -2.44 26.67
CA ARG A 424 -9.07 -1.57 25.57
C ARG A 424 -8.06 -0.46 25.41
N LEU A 425 -7.40 -0.44 24.27
CA LEU A 425 -6.32 0.50 24.00
C LEU A 425 -6.57 1.24 22.70
N GLY A 426 -6.57 2.56 22.79
CA GLY A 426 -6.61 3.45 21.63
C GLY A 426 -5.24 3.60 21.00
N PHE A 427 -5.24 4.05 19.75
CA PHE A 427 -4.04 4.32 18.97
C PHE A 427 -4.35 5.40 17.93
N SER A 428 -3.35 6.21 17.61
CA SER A 428 -3.45 7.25 16.58
C SER A 428 -3.08 6.72 15.19
N PHE A 429 -2.18 5.74 15.15
CA PHE A 429 -1.55 5.32 13.92
C PHE A 429 -1.31 3.81 13.85
N SER A 430 -0.41 3.28 14.68
CA SER A 430 0.10 1.93 14.45
C SER A 430 0.44 1.15 15.73
N HIS A 431 -0.03 1.59 16.90
CA HIS A 431 0.13 0.84 18.16
C HIS A 431 1.60 0.70 18.58
N GLY A 432 2.37 1.76 18.38
CA GLY A 432 3.75 1.86 18.87
C GLY A 432 3.83 2.28 20.33
N PHE A 433 5.03 2.27 20.91
CA PHE A 433 5.29 2.77 22.25
C PHE A 433 4.83 4.23 22.43
N ILE A 434 4.94 5.06 21.38
CA ILE A 434 4.45 6.44 21.42
C ILE A 434 2.94 6.46 21.69
N ASP A 435 2.13 5.72 20.91
CA ASP A 435 0.69 5.59 21.14
C ASP A 435 0.40 5.07 22.55
N PHE A 436 1.14 4.04 22.99
CA PHE A 436 0.94 3.40 24.29
C PHE A 436 1.19 4.36 25.46
N ALA A 437 2.25 5.17 25.36
CA ALA A 437 2.61 6.15 26.35
C ALA A 437 1.64 7.34 26.37
N LEU A 438 1.26 7.84 25.19
CA LEU A 438 0.35 8.98 25.05
C LEU A 438 -1.05 8.66 25.61
N PHE A 439 -1.58 7.48 25.29
CA PHE A 439 -2.95 7.10 25.66
C PHE A 439 -3.03 6.26 26.93
N TRP A 440 -1.96 6.20 27.72
CA TRP A 440 -1.90 5.37 28.93
C TRP A 440 -3.07 5.65 29.89
N VAL A 441 -3.41 6.92 30.11
CA VAL A 441 -4.42 7.33 31.10
C VAL A 441 -5.84 7.02 30.63
N THR A 442 -6.10 7.16 29.34
CA THR A 442 -7.42 6.93 28.73
C THR A 442 -7.68 5.44 28.43
N ASN A 443 -6.63 4.62 28.37
CA ASN A 443 -6.74 3.19 28.13
C ASN A 443 -7.35 2.41 29.31
N ILE A 444 -8.13 1.38 28.98
CA ILE A 444 -8.65 0.42 29.96
C ILE A 444 -7.66 -0.73 30.11
N LYS A 445 -7.15 -0.93 31.34
CA LYS A 445 -6.15 -1.95 31.70
C LYS A 445 -4.89 -1.96 30.80
N PRO A 446 -4.22 -0.81 30.56
CA PRO A 446 -3.03 -0.74 29.70
C PRO A 446 -1.86 -1.60 30.21
N TRP A 447 -1.80 -1.86 31.52
CA TRP A 447 -0.80 -2.73 32.15
C TRP A 447 -0.82 -4.17 31.63
N VAL A 448 -1.92 -4.64 31.02
CA VAL A 448 -2.01 -5.98 30.41
C VAL A 448 -0.93 -6.17 29.35
N ILE A 449 -0.60 -5.12 28.60
CA ILE A 449 0.46 -5.14 27.58
C ILE A 449 1.83 -5.35 28.20
N LEU A 450 2.09 -4.81 29.40
CA LEU A 450 3.38 -4.98 30.09
C LEU A 450 3.59 -6.40 30.62
N ILE A 451 2.51 -7.17 30.82
CA ILE A 451 2.57 -8.58 31.24
C ILE A 451 2.61 -9.51 30.02
N LEU A 452 1.69 -9.33 29.08
CA LEU A 452 1.60 -10.18 27.89
C LEU A 452 2.74 -9.93 26.91
N GLY A 453 3.25 -8.70 26.82
CA GLY A 453 4.38 -8.33 25.96
C GLY A 453 5.58 -9.25 26.14
N PRO A 454 6.19 -9.33 27.34
CA PRO A 454 7.29 -10.24 27.61
C PRO A 454 6.98 -11.72 27.35
N ILE A 455 5.75 -12.18 27.65
CA ILE A 455 5.32 -13.55 27.35
C ILE A 455 5.34 -13.80 25.84
N PHE A 456 4.77 -12.89 25.06
CA PHE A 456 4.78 -12.97 23.61
C PHE A 456 6.18 -12.79 23.02
N ALA A 457 7.05 -11.98 23.60
CA ALA A 457 8.47 -11.92 23.21
C ALA A 457 9.13 -13.30 23.32
N ALA A 458 8.91 -14.02 24.43
CA ALA A 458 9.42 -15.38 24.60
C ALA A 458 8.82 -16.34 23.56
N VAL A 459 7.50 -16.30 23.34
CA VAL A 459 6.82 -17.13 22.33
C VAL A 459 7.37 -16.85 20.92
N TYR A 460 7.49 -15.59 20.53
CA TYR A 460 8.04 -15.19 19.24
C TYR A 460 9.49 -15.64 19.07
N TYR A 461 10.36 -15.35 20.04
CA TYR A 461 11.76 -15.73 19.98
C TYR A 461 11.93 -17.24 19.85
N LEU A 462 11.27 -18.03 20.71
CA LEU A 462 11.37 -19.48 20.68
C LEU A 462 10.83 -20.05 19.37
N THR A 463 9.67 -19.57 18.92
CA THR A 463 9.03 -20.04 17.68
C THR A 463 9.91 -19.73 16.47
N PHE A 464 10.31 -18.46 16.29
CA PHE A 464 11.15 -18.05 15.18
C PHE A 464 12.47 -18.80 15.18
N ARG A 465 13.19 -18.83 16.30
CA ARG A 465 14.47 -19.52 16.39
C ARG A 465 14.34 -21.01 16.08
N THR A 466 13.32 -21.66 16.60
CA THR A 466 13.08 -23.10 16.36
C THR A 466 12.79 -23.36 14.89
N LEU A 467 11.91 -22.59 14.27
CA LEU A 467 11.56 -22.76 12.86
C LEU A 467 12.76 -22.47 11.95
N ILE A 468 13.51 -21.40 12.22
CA ILE A 468 14.70 -21.02 11.44
C ILE A 468 15.72 -22.16 11.45
N VAL A 469 16.03 -22.71 12.62
CA VAL A 469 17.04 -23.76 12.75
C VAL A 469 16.53 -25.10 12.23
N LYS A 470 15.28 -25.49 12.57
CA LYS A 470 14.72 -26.80 12.22
C LYS A 470 14.47 -26.97 10.72
N PHE A 471 14.05 -25.91 10.04
CA PHE A 471 13.73 -25.93 8.61
C PHE A 471 14.80 -25.28 7.73
N ASP A 472 15.95 -24.90 8.32
CA ASP A 472 17.03 -24.15 7.68
C ASP A 472 16.54 -22.96 6.83
N LEU A 473 15.63 -22.18 7.42
CA LEU A 473 15.05 -21.03 6.74
C LEU A 473 16.13 -19.98 6.45
N LYS A 474 16.14 -19.45 5.24
CA LYS A 474 17.13 -18.46 4.77
C LYS A 474 16.76 -17.05 5.24
N THR A 475 16.72 -16.84 6.55
CA THR A 475 16.55 -15.49 7.10
C THR A 475 17.80 -14.65 6.87
N PRO A 476 17.71 -13.30 6.94
CA PRO A 476 18.84 -12.40 6.72
C PRO A 476 20.14 -12.87 7.38
N GLY A 477 21.16 -13.07 6.55
CA GLY A 477 22.50 -13.50 6.98
C GLY A 477 22.68 -15.01 7.17
N ARG A 478 21.70 -15.83 6.76
CA ARG A 478 21.83 -17.29 6.59
C ARG A 478 21.99 -17.72 5.13
N GLU A 479 21.91 -16.77 4.19
CA GLU A 479 22.12 -16.97 2.75
C GLU A 479 23.49 -17.63 2.46
N THR A 480 23.56 -18.49 1.44
CA THR A 480 24.83 -18.99 0.89
C THR A 480 25.49 -17.93 0.01
N GLU A 481 26.83 -17.96 -0.14
CA GLU A 481 27.67 -16.91 -0.77
C GLU A 481 27.25 -16.46 -2.19
N ASP A 482 26.37 -17.20 -2.88
CA ASP A 482 25.72 -16.79 -4.14
C ASP A 482 24.69 -15.64 -3.99
N ALA A 483 24.33 -15.26 -2.76
CA ALA A 483 23.49 -14.09 -2.48
C ALA A 483 24.39 -12.91 -2.10
N GLY A 484 24.75 -12.11 -3.11
CA GLY A 484 25.65 -10.98 -2.98
C GLY A 484 25.29 -10.01 -1.83
N PRO A 485 26.30 -9.39 -1.20
CA PRO A 485 26.11 -8.56 -0.03
C PRO A 485 25.43 -7.23 -0.40
N ALA A 486 24.12 -7.12 -0.16
CA ALA A 486 23.46 -5.82 -0.05
C ALA A 486 23.69 -5.30 1.38
N MET A 487 24.51 -4.26 1.51
CA MET A 487 24.79 -3.59 2.77
C MET A 487 24.75 -2.07 2.53
N ALA A 488 23.78 -1.39 3.14
CA ALA A 488 23.78 0.07 3.28
C ALA A 488 24.35 0.41 4.66
N GLY A 489 25.55 0.97 4.70
CA GLY A 489 26.09 1.66 5.87
C GLY A 489 25.55 3.10 5.89
N VAL A 490 25.29 3.62 7.08
CA VAL A 490 24.85 5.02 7.29
C VAL A 490 26.04 5.95 7.01
N ALA A 491 26.19 6.36 5.76
CA ALA A 491 26.88 7.59 5.39
C ALA A 491 25.88 8.76 5.46
N SER A 492 26.33 9.99 5.70
CA SER A 492 25.44 11.16 5.57
C SER A 492 24.88 11.23 4.14
N ALA A 493 23.65 11.72 3.97
CA ALA A 493 22.98 11.78 2.67
C ALA A 493 23.84 12.48 1.60
N ASP A 494 24.55 13.56 1.98
CA ASP A 494 25.50 14.27 1.11
C ASP A 494 26.71 13.42 0.74
N GLN A 495 27.25 12.64 1.67
CA GLN A 495 28.42 11.80 1.42
C GLN A 495 28.07 10.59 0.54
N MET A 496 26.89 9.99 0.74
CA MET A 496 26.38 8.94 -0.14
C MET A 496 26.15 9.46 -1.57
N SER A 497 25.54 10.64 -1.70
CA SER A 497 25.27 11.28 -2.99
C SER A 497 26.56 11.59 -3.74
N LYS A 498 27.55 12.15 -3.06
CA LYS A 498 28.90 12.38 -3.61
C LYS A 498 29.53 11.09 -4.12
N GLU A 499 29.52 10.03 -3.31
CA GLU A 499 30.13 8.75 -3.68
C GLU A 499 29.44 8.10 -4.89
N LEU A 500 28.11 8.22 -4.99
CA LEU A 500 27.33 7.77 -6.15
C LEU A 500 27.68 8.58 -7.40
N VAL A 501 27.74 9.91 -7.32
CA VAL A 501 28.11 10.78 -8.45
C VAL A 501 29.49 10.41 -8.98
N LEU A 502 30.47 10.23 -8.09
CA LEU A 502 31.81 9.77 -8.47
C LEU A 502 31.79 8.36 -9.05
N ALA A 503 30.94 7.46 -8.54
CA ALA A 503 30.77 6.12 -9.09
C ALA A 503 30.14 6.11 -10.50
N PHE A 504 29.34 7.11 -10.85
CA PHE A 504 28.83 7.29 -12.22
C PHE A 504 29.79 8.06 -13.14
N GLY A 505 31.00 8.39 -12.69
CA GLY A 505 32.02 9.05 -13.51
C GLY A 505 32.18 10.54 -13.28
N GLY A 506 31.61 11.06 -12.19
CA GLY A 506 31.64 12.48 -11.82
C GLY A 506 30.43 13.25 -12.33
N ARG A 507 30.25 14.46 -11.80
CA ARG A 507 29.11 15.35 -12.11
C ARG A 507 29.01 15.65 -13.60
N SER A 508 30.12 15.99 -14.25
CA SER A 508 30.16 16.27 -15.70
C SER A 508 29.79 15.05 -16.58
N ASN A 509 29.81 13.85 -16.01
CA ASN A 509 29.45 12.64 -16.74
C ASN A 509 27.96 12.30 -16.67
N ILE A 510 27.18 12.92 -15.77
CA ILE A 510 25.75 12.63 -15.61
C ILE A 510 24.95 13.53 -16.55
N ALA A 511 24.24 12.93 -17.52
CA ALA A 511 23.38 13.62 -18.48
C ALA A 511 21.91 13.62 -18.06
N GLY A 512 21.47 12.54 -17.39
CA GLY A 512 20.09 12.36 -16.96
C GLY A 512 20.03 11.52 -15.70
N LEU A 513 19.10 11.87 -14.79
CA LEU A 513 18.99 11.24 -13.48
C LEU A 513 17.52 10.99 -13.13
N ASP A 514 17.15 9.72 -13.09
CA ASP A 514 15.80 9.20 -12.87
C ASP A 514 15.84 7.97 -11.96
N ALA A 515 14.69 7.55 -11.44
CA ALA A 515 14.60 6.31 -10.68
C ALA A 515 13.22 5.65 -10.79
N CYS A 516 13.24 4.32 -10.74
CA CYS A 516 12.08 3.52 -10.38
C CYS A 516 12.21 3.04 -8.94
N ILE A 517 11.15 2.44 -8.39
CA ILE A 517 11.10 1.94 -7.00
C ILE A 517 12.38 1.18 -6.62
N THR A 518 12.90 0.30 -7.50
CA THR A 518 14.05 -0.55 -7.19
C THR A 518 15.33 -0.20 -7.93
N ARG A 519 15.31 0.77 -8.84
CA ARG A 519 16.45 1.05 -9.73
C ARG A 519 16.71 2.54 -9.87
N LEU A 520 17.92 2.97 -9.55
CA LEU A 520 18.47 4.26 -9.90
C LEU A 520 18.92 4.22 -11.37
N ARG A 521 18.35 5.07 -12.21
CA ARG A 521 18.57 5.11 -13.66
C ARG A 521 19.34 6.38 -14.02
N ILE A 522 20.58 6.20 -14.44
CA ILE A 522 21.48 7.30 -14.78
C ILE A 522 21.82 7.21 -16.27
N GLU A 523 21.51 8.26 -17.01
CA GLU A 523 22.06 8.49 -18.33
C GLU A 523 23.41 9.18 -18.16
N VAL A 524 24.47 8.61 -18.71
CA VAL A 524 25.82 9.16 -18.65
C VAL A 524 26.34 9.55 -20.03
N ASN A 525 27.18 10.58 -20.08
CA ASN A 525 27.84 11.04 -21.30
C ASN A 525 28.85 9.99 -21.81
N ASP A 526 29.58 9.36 -20.89
CA ASP A 526 30.59 8.34 -21.17
C ASP A 526 30.54 7.21 -20.13
N VAL A 527 30.08 6.03 -20.54
CA VAL A 527 29.96 4.88 -19.65
C VAL A 527 31.31 4.36 -19.17
N THR A 528 32.40 4.61 -19.91
CA THR A 528 33.73 4.14 -19.53
C THR A 528 34.26 4.82 -18.26
N LYS A 529 33.68 5.96 -17.88
CA LYS A 529 33.99 6.67 -16.63
C LYS A 529 33.22 6.14 -15.42
N ALA A 530 32.17 5.34 -15.63
CA ALA A 530 31.38 4.78 -14.54
C ALA A 530 32.04 3.52 -13.94
N ASN A 531 32.00 3.40 -12.62
CA ASN A 531 32.56 2.28 -11.86
C ASN A 531 31.44 1.42 -11.26
N GLN A 532 31.11 0.33 -11.97
CA GLN A 532 30.04 -0.59 -11.57
C GLN A 532 30.33 -1.34 -10.27
N ASP A 533 31.60 -1.66 -9.98
CA ASP A 533 31.98 -2.33 -8.73
C ASP A 533 31.82 -1.40 -7.53
N LYS A 534 32.14 -0.11 -7.71
CA LYS A 534 31.88 0.91 -6.70
C LYS A 534 30.37 1.07 -6.45
N LEU A 535 29.54 1.03 -7.49
CA LEU A 535 28.08 1.06 -7.32
C LEU A 535 27.56 -0.15 -6.52
N LYS A 536 28.10 -1.36 -6.76
CA LYS A 536 27.78 -2.56 -5.95
C LYS A 536 28.28 -2.41 -4.51
N ALA A 537 29.49 -1.88 -4.31
CA ALA A 537 30.05 -1.63 -2.99
C ALA A 537 29.25 -0.58 -2.19
N LEU A 538 28.62 0.37 -2.90
CA LEU A 538 27.68 1.34 -2.33
C LEU A 538 26.29 0.73 -2.04
N GLY A 539 26.07 -0.56 -2.30
CA GLY A 539 24.86 -1.27 -1.93
C GLY A 539 23.92 -1.63 -3.09
N ALA A 540 24.34 -1.43 -4.35
CA ALA A 540 23.54 -1.90 -5.48
C ALA A 540 23.58 -3.43 -5.56
N ALA A 541 22.40 -4.07 -5.54
CA ALA A 541 22.25 -5.51 -5.74
C ALA A 541 22.68 -5.97 -7.16
N GLY A 542 22.72 -5.04 -8.11
CA GLY A 542 23.20 -5.27 -9.47
C GLY A 542 23.27 -3.96 -10.24
N VAL A 543 24.07 -3.95 -11.31
CA VAL A 543 24.19 -2.81 -12.24
C VAL A 543 23.98 -3.34 -13.66
N VAL A 544 23.08 -2.71 -14.41
CA VAL A 544 22.75 -3.07 -15.79
C VAL A 544 23.06 -1.90 -16.69
N GLN A 545 23.85 -2.13 -17.73
CA GLN A 545 24.17 -1.13 -18.75
C GLN A 545 23.35 -1.39 -20.02
N VAL A 546 22.72 -0.34 -20.56
CA VAL A 546 22.02 -0.34 -21.85
C VAL A 546 22.40 0.92 -22.61
N GLY A 547 23.32 0.80 -23.57
CA GLY A 547 23.91 1.96 -24.24
C GLY A 547 24.58 2.89 -23.22
N ASN A 548 24.19 4.17 -23.24
CA ASN A 548 24.64 5.21 -22.30
C ASN A 548 23.84 5.24 -20.98
N ASN A 549 22.91 4.32 -20.77
CA ASN A 549 22.11 4.27 -19.56
C ASN A 549 22.63 3.17 -18.62
N LEU A 550 22.96 3.55 -17.39
CA LEU A 550 23.29 2.66 -16.29
C LEU A 550 22.11 2.58 -15.32
N GLN A 551 21.74 1.36 -14.94
CA GLN A 551 20.70 1.10 -13.94
C GLN A 551 21.30 0.36 -12.75
N ALA A 552 21.41 1.04 -11.61
CA ALA A 552 21.87 0.44 -10.36
C ALA A 552 20.67 0.06 -9.48
N ILE A 553 20.62 -1.19 -9.01
CA ILE A 553 19.47 -1.74 -8.29
C ILE A 553 19.68 -1.55 -6.79
N PHE A 554 19.21 -0.44 -6.22
CA PHE A 554 19.31 -0.15 -4.78
C PHE A 554 18.05 -0.56 -3.98
N GLY A 555 17.06 -1.16 -4.64
CA GLY A 555 15.77 -1.44 -3.98
C GLY A 555 15.00 -0.15 -3.67
N PRO A 556 14.05 -0.17 -2.72
CA PRO A 556 13.13 0.94 -2.41
C PRO A 556 13.78 2.32 -2.17
N GLN A 557 15.08 2.34 -1.85
CA GLN A 557 15.85 3.56 -1.61
C GLN A 557 16.20 4.33 -2.90
N SER A 558 15.99 3.75 -4.08
CA SER A 558 16.42 4.32 -5.36
C SER A 558 15.84 5.71 -5.65
N GLU A 559 14.61 5.97 -5.22
CA GLU A 559 13.92 7.27 -5.40
C GLU A 559 14.43 8.34 -4.43
N GLY A 560 14.75 7.94 -3.19
CA GLY A 560 15.42 8.80 -2.22
C GLY A 560 16.82 9.18 -2.69
N LEU A 561 17.64 8.20 -3.06
CA LEU A 561 18.99 8.41 -3.59
C LEU A 561 19.00 9.31 -4.84
N MET A 562 17.99 9.18 -5.71
CA MET A 562 17.81 10.04 -6.87
C MET A 562 17.53 11.49 -6.46
N THR A 563 16.67 11.70 -5.47
CA THR A 563 16.37 13.04 -4.94
C THR A 563 17.60 13.67 -4.30
N ASP A 564 18.28 12.92 -3.44
CA ASP A 564 19.49 13.37 -2.74
C ASP A 564 20.62 13.72 -3.74
N MET A 565 20.80 12.89 -4.78
CA MET A 565 21.75 13.19 -5.85
C MET A 565 21.38 14.45 -6.64
N LYS A 566 20.09 14.69 -6.93
CA LYS A 566 19.66 15.93 -7.59
C LYS A 566 20.00 17.14 -6.75
N ASP A 567 19.72 17.10 -5.46
CA ASP A 567 19.99 18.21 -4.55
C ASP A 567 21.49 18.44 -4.38
N TYR A 568 22.27 17.37 -4.21
CA TYR A 568 23.73 17.45 -4.18
C TYR A 568 24.31 18.05 -5.46
N LEU A 569 23.84 17.65 -6.65
CA LEU A 569 24.31 18.17 -7.94
C LEU A 569 24.07 19.67 -8.13
N ARG A 570 23.15 20.28 -7.36
CA ARG A 570 22.87 21.73 -7.42
C ARG A 570 23.91 22.56 -6.65
N THR A 571 24.55 21.98 -5.65
CA THR A 571 25.52 22.66 -4.76
C THR A 571 26.94 22.11 -4.89
N ALA A 572 27.12 20.98 -5.57
CA ALA A 572 28.39 20.31 -5.76
C ALA A 572 29.42 21.16 -6.53
N GLY A 573 30.62 21.27 -5.98
CA GLY A 573 31.80 21.87 -6.60
C GLY A 573 32.71 20.84 -7.26
N ASP A 574 34.00 21.19 -7.40
CA ASP A 574 35.02 20.37 -8.04
C ASP A 574 35.22 19.00 -7.35
N GLU A 575 34.81 18.87 -6.09
CA GLU A 575 34.89 17.61 -5.34
C GLU A 575 33.97 16.50 -5.86
N ALA A 576 33.02 16.83 -6.74
CA ALA A 576 32.13 15.90 -7.42
C ALA A 576 32.63 15.47 -8.81
N GLU A 577 33.79 15.94 -9.25
CA GLU A 577 34.42 15.53 -10.50
C GLU A 577 35.48 14.45 -10.26
N LEU A 578 35.69 13.61 -11.28
CA LEU A 578 36.86 12.74 -11.30
C LEU A 578 38.11 13.56 -11.65
N PRO A 579 39.27 13.33 -11.01
CA PRO A 579 40.53 13.99 -11.37
C PRO A 579 40.87 13.78 -12.86
N GLU A 580 41.38 14.82 -13.53
CA GLU A 580 41.84 14.73 -14.92
C GLU A 580 42.92 13.64 -15.06
N GLY A 581 42.71 12.72 -16.01
CA GLY A 581 43.61 11.59 -16.25
C GLY A 581 43.42 10.39 -15.30
N SER A 582 42.35 10.36 -14.51
CA SER A 582 41.95 9.16 -13.76
C SER A 582 41.81 7.96 -14.72
N ALA A 583 42.55 6.89 -14.44
CA ALA A 583 42.59 5.72 -15.29
C ALA A 583 41.17 5.14 -15.44
N ALA A 584 40.78 4.82 -16.68
CA ALA A 584 39.60 4.01 -16.93
C ALA A 584 39.67 2.75 -16.04
N PRO A 585 38.62 2.42 -15.28
CA PRO A 585 38.64 1.27 -14.38
C PRO A 585 38.99 0.02 -15.20
N LYS A 586 40.16 -0.58 -14.92
CA LYS A 586 40.56 -1.85 -15.52
C LYS A 586 39.70 -2.95 -14.91
N VAL A 587 38.69 -3.39 -15.64
CA VAL A 587 37.96 -4.61 -15.32
C VAL A 587 38.60 -5.76 -16.07
N VAL A 588 39.38 -6.57 -15.34
CA VAL A 588 39.64 -7.96 -15.74
C VAL A 588 38.40 -8.74 -15.31
N TYR A 589 37.62 -9.17 -16.29
CA TYR A 589 36.54 -10.13 -16.06
C TYR A 589 37.15 -11.42 -15.52
N LYS A 590 36.94 -11.73 -14.24
CA LYS A 590 36.80 -13.12 -13.84
C LYS A 590 35.34 -13.48 -14.15
N PRO A 591 35.08 -14.36 -15.13
CA PRO A 591 33.78 -14.97 -15.23
C PRO A 591 33.43 -15.53 -13.86
N ASP A 592 32.21 -15.27 -13.39
CA ASP A 592 31.63 -16.07 -12.33
C ASP A 592 31.99 -17.52 -12.62
N ALA A 593 32.55 -18.21 -11.64
CA ALA A 593 32.83 -19.63 -11.77
C ALA A 593 31.48 -20.30 -12.05
N ALA A 594 31.22 -20.54 -13.34
CA ALA A 594 30.03 -21.20 -13.79
C ALA A 594 29.96 -22.51 -13.02
N LYS A 595 28.88 -22.70 -12.26
CA LYS A 595 28.54 -24.02 -11.71
C LYS A 595 28.69 -25.03 -12.85
N PRO A 596 29.31 -26.22 -12.63
CA PRO A 596 29.55 -27.16 -13.71
C PRO A 596 28.23 -27.45 -14.43
N ARG A 597 28.10 -26.91 -15.64
CA ARG A 597 26.94 -27.13 -16.49
C ARG A 597 27.02 -28.58 -16.95
N VAL A 598 25.88 -29.26 -17.02
CA VAL A 598 25.82 -30.52 -17.76
C VAL A 598 25.99 -30.14 -19.23
N ALA A 599 27.20 -30.31 -19.75
CA ALA A 599 27.52 -30.06 -21.16
C ALA A 599 26.57 -30.88 -22.04
N ASP A 600 26.09 -30.30 -23.15
CA ASP A 600 25.31 -31.07 -24.11
C ASP A 600 26.26 -32.05 -24.82
N PRO A 601 26.07 -33.39 -24.67
CA PRO A 601 26.93 -34.38 -25.32
C PRO A 601 26.79 -34.37 -26.85
N HIS A 602 25.73 -33.77 -27.41
CA HIS A 602 25.49 -33.66 -28.85
C HIS A 602 25.76 -32.24 -29.38
N ALA A 603 26.52 -31.42 -28.65
CA ALA A 603 26.74 -30.02 -29.02
C ALA A 603 27.40 -29.85 -30.40
N ALA A 604 28.38 -30.69 -30.73
CA ALA A 604 29.07 -30.65 -32.02
C ALA A 604 28.12 -30.96 -33.19
N GLU A 605 27.28 -31.99 -33.06
CA GLU A 605 26.29 -32.37 -34.08
C GLU A 605 25.27 -31.26 -34.30
N LYS A 606 24.74 -30.68 -33.21
CA LYS A 606 23.80 -29.56 -33.29
C LYS A 606 24.43 -28.30 -33.85
N ALA A 607 25.68 -27.99 -33.48
CA ALA A 607 26.41 -26.86 -34.04
C ALA A 607 26.64 -27.02 -35.55
N GLN A 608 26.95 -28.23 -36.03
CA GLN A 608 27.04 -28.49 -37.47
C GLN A 608 25.69 -28.35 -38.18
N ALA A 609 24.60 -28.84 -37.57
CA ALA A 609 23.26 -28.65 -38.11
C ALA A 609 22.85 -27.17 -38.16
N ILE A 610 23.15 -26.40 -37.11
CA ILE A 610 22.96 -24.94 -37.07
C ILE A 610 23.81 -24.28 -38.16
N LEU A 611 25.08 -24.65 -38.31
CA LEU A 611 25.97 -24.07 -39.32
C LEU A 611 25.47 -24.33 -40.75
N ALA A 612 25.00 -25.55 -41.03
CA ALA A 612 24.42 -25.91 -42.31
C ALA A 612 23.16 -25.09 -42.59
N ALA A 613 22.28 -24.95 -41.60
CA ALA A 613 21.05 -24.17 -41.70
C ALA A 613 21.31 -22.65 -41.83
N LEU A 614 22.46 -22.16 -41.37
CA LEU A 614 22.92 -20.77 -41.57
C LEU A 614 23.56 -20.55 -42.96
N GLY A 615 23.60 -21.54 -43.84
CA GLY A 615 24.22 -21.42 -45.17
C GLY A 615 25.69 -21.82 -45.23
N GLY A 616 26.20 -22.49 -44.19
CA GLY A 616 27.56 -23.04 -44.10
C GLY A 616 28.61 -22.06 -43.58
N ALA A 617 29.83 -22.57 -43.34
CA ALA A 617 30.96 -21.82 -42.78
C ALA A 617 31.30 -20.54 -43.56
N GLY A 618 31.16 -20.56 -44.89
CA GLY A 618 31.42 -19.39 -45.74
C GLY A 618 30.34 -18.29 -45.66
N ASN A 619 29.19 -18.57 -45.04
CA ASN A 619 28.12 -17.58 -44.86
C ASN A 619 28.14 -16.94 -43.47
N VAL A 620 28.63 -17.63 -42.45
CA VAL A 620 28.67 -17.11 -41.07
C VAL A 620 29.96 -16.32 -40.86
N GLN A 621 29.85 -15.02 -40.60
CA GLN A 621 30.99 -14.13 -40.33
C GLN A 621 31.36 -14.10 -38.85
N VAL A 622 30.36 -14.15 -37.96
CA VAL A 622 30.53 -14.12 -36.50
C VAL A 622 29.60 -15.17 -35.89
N ALA A 623 30.09 -15.89 -34.88
CA ALA A 623 29.29 -16.77 -34.03
C ALA A 623 29.78 -16.65 -32.58
N GLU A 624 28.97 -16.05 -31.72
CA GLU A 624 29.32 -15.81 -30.31
C GLU A 624 28.12 -15.93 -29.38
N SER A 625 28.37 -16.20 -28.11
CA SER A 625 27.33 -16.20 -27.09
C SER A 625 27.10 -14.79 -26.58
N CYS A 626 25.92 -14.21 -26.82
CA CYS A 626 25.56 -12.87 -26.33
C CYS A 626 24.71 -12.90 -25.04
N ALA A 627 24.14 -14.05 -24.70
CA ALA A 627 23.51 -14.33 -23.41
C ALA A 627 23.49 -15.85 -23.16
N GLU A 628 23.18 -16.30 -21.94
CA GLU A 628 23.19 -17.73 -21.59
C GLU A 628 22.35 -18.62 -22.52
N THR A 629 21.28 -18.07 -23.10
CA THR A 629 20.37 -18.81 -24.00
C THR A 629 20.49 -18.43 -25.47
N ARG A 630 21.37 -17.47 -25.80
CA ARG A 630 21.34 -16.79 -27.10
C ARG A 630 22.70 -16.74 -27.76
N LEU A 631 22.71 -17.23 -28.99
CA LEU A 631 23.83 -17.15 -29.91
C LEU A 631 23.62 -15.94 -30.84
N ARG A 632 24.58 -15.01 -30.91
CA ARG A 632 24.62 -13.97 -31.92
C ARG A 632 25.42 -14.49 -33.11
N VAL A 633 24.83 -14.42 -34.29
CA VAL A 633 25.48 -14.70 -35.57
C VAL A 633 25.36 -13.52 -36.51
N THR A 634 26.38 -13.31 -37.34
CA THR A 634 26.34 -12.36 -38.45
C THR A 634 26.48 -13.15 -39.73
N LEU A 635 25.54 -12.98 -40.66
CA LEU A 635 25.56 -13.64 -41.96
C LEU A 635 26.03 -12.70 -43.07
N ALA A 636 26.73 -13.25 -44.06
CA ALA A 636 27.11 -12.54 -45.27
C ALA A 636 25.95 -12.44 -46.27
N ASP A 637 25.09 -13.46 -46.31
CA ASP A 637 23.94 -13.56 -47.21
C ASP A 637 22.76 -14.22 -46.48
N ASP A 638 21.76 -13.41 -46.13
CA ASP A 638 20.53 -13.85 -45.45
C ASP A 638 19.68 -14.80 -46.31
N ALA A 639 19.86 -14.83 -47.64
CA ALA A 639 19.07 -15.68 -48.53
C ALA A 639 19.42 -17.17 -48.41
N LYS A 640 20.59 -17.50 -47.84
CA LYS A 640 21.05 -18.88 -47.61
C LYS A 640 20.57 -19.48 -46.28
N LEU A 641 19.80 -18.72 -45.52
CA LEU A 641 19.24 -19.13 -44.23
C LEU A 641 18.06 -20.08 -44.41
N ASP A 642 18.16 -21.27 -43.82
CA ASP A 642 17.04 -22.21 -43.68
C ASP A 642 16.48 -22.14 -42.26
N THR A 643 15.37 -21.41 -42.10
CA THR A 643 14.71 -21.26 -40.79
C THR A 643 14.05 -22.54 -40.30
N ALA A 644 13.65 -23.45 -41.19
CA ALA A 644 13.04 -24.72 -40.80
C ALA A 644 14.12 -25.67 -40.25
N ALA A 645 15.25 -25.77 -40.95
CA ALA A 645 16.39 -26.54 -40.48
C ALA A 645 16.99 -26.01 -39.17
N LEU A 646 16.95 -24.68 -38.92
CA LEU A 646 17.34 -24.11 -37.62
C LEU A 646 16.41 -24.58 -36.48
N ALA A 647 15.10 -24.61 -36.73
CA ALA A 647 14.15 -25.11 -35.73
C ALA A 647 14.39 -26.60 -35.42
N ASP A 648 14.64 -27.41 -36.46
CA ASP A 648 14.98 -28.82 -36.32
C ASP A 648 16.32 -29.04 -35.58
N ALA A 649 17.28 -28.13 -35.76
CA ALA A 649 18.54 -28.11 -35.01
C ALA A 649 18.39 -27.64 -33.55
N GLY A 650 17.17 -27.32 -33.10
CA GLY A 650 16.86 -26.96 -31.71
C GLY A 650 16.85 -25.45 -31.42
N VAL A 651 16.90 -24.60 -32.45
CA VAL A 651 16.74 -23.15 -32.28
C VAL A 651 15.27 -22.82 -32.05
N ARG A 652 14.94 -22.37 -30.84
CA ARG A 652 13.56 -22.11 -30.40
C ARG A 652 13.00 -20.75 -30.83
N GLY A 653 13.85 -19.89 -31.38
CA GLY A 653 13.46 -18.56 -31.83
C GLY A 653 14.62 -17.82 -32.50
N ILE A 654 14.28 -16.98 -33.47
CA ILE A 654 15.24 -16.19 -34.25
C ILE A 654 14.78 -14.73 -34.17
N GLN A 655 15.67 -13.84 -33.75
CA GLN A 655 15.47 -12.39 -33.81
C GLN A 655 16.46 -11.80 -34.82
N ARG A 656 15.94 -11.13 -35.85
CA ARG A 656 16.75 -10.45 -36.88
C ARG A 656 16.97 -8.99 -36.50
N PHE A 657 18.15 -8.48 -36.85
CA PHE A 657 18.58 -7.09 -36.73
C PHE A 657 19.07 -6.57 -38.09
N GLU A 658 19.46 -5.30 -38.15
CA GLU A 658 20.11 -4.71 -39.33
C GLU A 658 21.49 -5.34 -39.57
N ASP A 659 22.03 -5.18 -40.79
CA ASP A 659 23.38 -5.63 -41.20
C ASP A 659 23.65 -7.16 -41.06
N GLY A 660 22.64 -8.00 -41.30
CA GLY A 660 22.80 -9.47 -41.31
C GLY A 660 23.03 -10.08 -39.93
N VAL A 661 22.80 -9.32 -38.85
CA VAL A 661 22.95 -9.80 -37.47
C VAL A 661 21.66 -10.49 -37.01
N MET A 662 21.80 -11.68 -36.42
CA MET A 662 20.69 -12.45 -35.86
C MET A 662 21.03 -13.03 -34.50
N HIS A 663 20.02 -13.11 -33.63
CA HIS A 663 20.10 -13.85 -32.38
C HIS A 663 19.28 -15.14 -32.46
N LEU A 664 19.91 -16.28 -32.21
CA LEU A 664 19.31 -17.61 -32.15
C LEU A 664 19.12 -18.04 -30.70
N LEU A 665 17.92 -18.46 -30.33
CA LEU A 665 17.59 -18.96 -29.00
C LEU A 665 17.88 -20.46 -28.90
N VAL A 666 19.06 -20.83 -28.42
CA VAL A 666 19.60 -22.21 -28.41
C VAL A 666 19.50 -22.90 -27.03
N GLY A 667 19.01 -22.20 -26.01
CA GLY A 667 18.97 -22.72 -24.63
C GLY A 667 20.29 -22.58 -23.89
N LEU A 668 20.38 -23.13 -22.67
CA LEU A 668 21.37 -22.79 -21.63
C LEU A 668 22.86 -23.08 -21.95
N ASN A 669 23.16 -23.58 -23.16
CA ASN A 669 24.51 -23.96 -23.61
C ASN A 669 24.99 -23.11 -24.80
N ALA A 670 24.54 -21.85 -24.91
CA ALA A 670 24.88 -20.97 -26.03
C ALA A 670 26.39 -20.75 -26.20
N ASP A 671 27.14 -20.74 -25.10
CA ASP A 671 28.60 -20.68 -25.07
C ASP A 671 29.26 -21.92 -25.66
N GLN A 672 28.76 -23.12 -25.33
CA GLN A 672 29.21 -24.37 -25.92
C GLN A 672 28.96 -24.40 -27.43
N TYR A 673 27.74 -24.06 -27.87
CA TYR A 673 27.42 -24.00 -29.31
C TYR A 673 28.23 -22.92 -30.06
N ALA A 674 28.52 -21.77 -29.43
CA ALA A 674 29.40 -20.76 -30.01
C ALA A 674 30.85 -21.23 -30.13
N GLY A 675 31.33 -22.05 -29.19
CA GLY A 675 32.63 -22.70 -29.28
C GLY A 675 32.69 -23.68 -30.45
N GLU A 676 31.72 -24.58 -30.53
CA GLU A 676 31.64 -25.60 -31.60
C GLU A 676 31.45 -24.97 -32.99
N LEU A 677 30.61 -23.95 -33.13
CA LEU A 677 30.42 -23.21 -34.39
C LEU A 677 31.71 -22.56 -34.86
N ARG A 678 32.45 -21.88 -33.96
CA ARG A 678 33.75 -21.29 -34.30
C ARG A 678 34.78 -22.34 -34.69
N GLY A 679 34.77 -23.50 -34.03
CA GLY A 679 35.60 -24.65 -34.41
C GLY A 679 35.28 -25.17 -35.82
N ALA A 680 33.99 -25.36 -36.10
CA ALA A 680 33.48 -25.83 -37.40
C ALA A 680 33.66 -24.79 -38.53
N MET A 681 33.76 -23.50 -38.21
CA MET A 681 34.08 -22.44 -39.17
C MET A 681 35.59 -22.34 -39.48
N ALA A 682 36.43 -22.83 -38.57
CA ALA A 682 37.89 -22.80 -38.69
C ALA A 682 38.48 -24.08 -39.30
N SER A 683 37.65 -25.10 -39.55
CA SER A 683 37.99 -26.36 -40.22
C SER A 683 37.51 -26.34 -41.67
#